data_AF-A0A7X8UTM1-F1
#
_entry.id   AF-A0A7X8UTM1-F1
#
_cell.length_a   1.000
_cell.length_b   1.000
_cell.length_c   1.000
_cell.angle_alpha   90.00
_cell.angle_beta   90.00
_cell.angle_gamma   90.00
#
_symmetry.space_group_name_H-M   'P 1'
#
loop_
_entity.id
_entity.type
_entity.pdbx_description
1 polymer ?
#
loop_
_entity_poly.entity_id
_entity_poly.type
_entity_poly.pdbx_seq_one_letter_code
_entity_poly.pdbx_strand_id
1 'polypeptide(L)'
;MSILRQLVIITALGLLACMTIGVASGGERPINLVDFAYVVEFTGNSPQTYGTHRLDRGDEGWPAWRGPDGRFMIGIEWDEPRDLSEVNIEFRHAIADRDQISVQYWRSHSSTEGIQATAKALDGFHGEWVTARTDWYAGDRDVTFEFLPENTREQAKMQPFSLRTDRLRFILGTRDLPAVRYLRAYGPCPAVAADLEIRLDPNSPLNLPLEAEAVNGCLLDTQGRTSDKPVSFNTGAMSLRVRYAEGDTLTATRTIVTLREVHNPSSGFSFVPAEVVERGIVRIPSLGVVVMHHGSMKDLQTDYLPGTGLYDRIATEPARNWSCTRGEGPILDAGRSPNRPLLVPLGLPLARQEIAVGHDGRILLDRSSLQVRAADSDRWDRPQARWGLRLQVGLRIGDRVSIPEYATELLDGYLPIISTRWQDQGLACVQTAVATYLDGEPEDHRGDETVVLLSRLIVHNPTDEPVGAVISWHTEPAEALVLNHGLVMARGVFRDGRLESYPELGYRFHIKHDPDQRVEVVDDPVAGSLLLWKFALEAYQHATIELAVPFVPPADDHQRERLAALNFDDTVLLETKRWRQIVDKAARFETPDRLLNDFYKAQLVHTLITADRDPYEGTWQLPAATLSEKVGIRRAYSPIRALEIRGLHDMAASFLAAFIRGQSSLDMVGRFTDRLGVFHGLPSEHANYQGYFDNQDHGCALWMLNEHYLYTRDRTWLSSQAKALVKACDFITRQRLAKGVHGTAAKDKHWGMGLLPPGRIDGHTDWAWWYAVNAWAWRGIRATADNLATIGHPETERIAANARDFGQVLRASCRESMIRAPVVRLEDGTYIPLQPERSRTRGREANGFGPTALGSLALLECGVYPYHSPEAEWILRYLQENKWSSLCDGVSAQSNYASLVPVYLHRGQYKHALRAFYDALTTGLYEETRMLAGRVRHPGQGEGPWYALTEEAELVYALRCLLVLEHNDELWLLSGVPDAWLEPGQRIEIEGAATWFGPMDVHVQALAEPTRVVIDLNAPRRERPTRIMLHLHRPLSSVLLNGQPLTTFDASQGTIELPGDVGRVNLVAYQPAPLPRTGLPR
;
A
#
# COMPACT_ATOMS: atom_id res chain seq x y z
N MET A 1 -64.45 -15.80 -27.89
CA MET A 1 -64.99 -14.49 -28.35
C MET A 1 -65.37 -13.57 -27.17
N SER A 2 -64.57 -13.51 -26.10
CA SER A 2 -64.75 -12.57 -24.96
C SER A 2 -63.45 -11.91 -24.48
N ILE A 3 -62.37 -11.98 -25.25
CA ILE A 3 -61.07 -11.35 -24.92
C ILE A 3 -60.87 -10.03 -25.70
N LEU A 4 -61.64 -9.78 -26.77
CA LEU A 4 -61.55 -8.54 -27.55
C LEU A 4 -62.45 -7.38 -27.08
N ARG A 5 -63.28 -7.55 -26.04
CA ARG A 5 -64.15 -6.48 -25.50
C ARG A 5 -63.68 -5.88 -24.17
N GLN A 6 -62.68 -6.45 -23.51
CA GLN A 6 -62.06 -5.84 -22.31
C GLN A 6 -60.82 -4.98 -22.63
N LEU A 7 -60.26 -5.07 -23.84
CA LEU A 7 -59.08 -4.28 -24.25
C LEU A 7 -59.42 -2.88 -24.78
N VAL A 8 -60.70 -2.52 -24.96
CA VAL A 8 -61.12 -1.23 -25.55
C VAL A 8 -61.67 -0.25 -24.49
N ILE A 9 -61.91 -0.71 -23.26
CA ILE A 9 -62.39 0.15 -22.16
C ILE A 9 -61.26 0.62 -21.23
N ILE A 10 -60.09 -0.05 -21.23
CA ILE A 10 -58.91 0.37 -20.45
C ILE A 10 -58.09 1.46 -21.19
N THR A 11 -58.22 1.57 -22.52
CA THR A 11 -57.48 2.55 -23.33
C THR A 11 -58.18 3.93 -23.43
N ALA A 12 -59.43 4.04 -22.98
CA ALA A 12 -60.20 5.30 -23.02
C ALA A 12 -60.18 6.09 -21.69
N LEU A 13 -59.77 5.47 -20.57
CA LEU A 13 -59.59 6.13 -19.27
C LEU A 13 -58.15 6.61 -19.02
N GLY A 14 -57.17 6.19 -19.84
CA GLY A 14 -55.79 6.66 -19.78
C GLY A 14 -55.47 7.91 -20.63
N LEU A 15 -56.44 8.41 -21.42
CA LEU A 15 -56.22 9.51 -22.36
C LEU A 15 -56.92 10.83 -22.00
N LEU A 16 -57.74 10.86 -20.94
CA LEU A 16 -58.35 12.10 -20.41
C LEU A 16 -57.64 12.68 -19.17
N ALA A 17 -56.62 12.02 -18.62
CA ALA A 17 -55.77 12.56 -17.55
C ALA A 17 -54.59 13.40 -18.08
N CYS A 18 -54.40 13.47 -19.41
CA CYS A 18 -53.31 14.22 -20.06
C CYS A 18 -53.70 15.65 -20.51
N MET A 19 -54.90 16.13 -20.18
CA MET A 19 -55.33 17.50 -20.50
C MET A 19 -56.04 18.15 -19.32
N THR A 20 -55.31 18.36 -18.22
CA THR A 20 -55.58 19.35 -17.15
C THR A 20 -54.44 19.29 -16.12
N ILE A 21 -53.21 19.59 -16.54
CA ILE A 21 -52.13 20.01 -15.63
C ILE A 21 -51.67 21.40 -16.09
N GLY A 22 -52.62 22.33 -16.04
CA GLY A 22 -52.35 23.75 -15.89
C GLY A 22 -52.71 24.09 -14.45
N VAL A 23 -51.69 24.09 -13.59
CA VAL A 23 -51.52 24.65 -12.24
C VAL A 23 -50.52 23.71 -11.56
N ALA A 24 -49.26 24.13 -11.59
CA ALA A 24 -48.17 23.51 -10.86
C ALA A 24 -48.47 23.58 -9.35
N SER A 25 -48.92 22.46 -8.78
CA SER A 25 -48.66 22.16 -7.37
C SER A 25 -47.18 21.82 -7.25
N GLY A 26 -46.48 22.48 -6.32
CA GLY A 26 -45.02 22.45 -6.18
C GLY A 26 -44.47 21.08 -5.81
N GLY A 27 -44.24 20.21 -6.79
CA GLY A 27 -43.30 19.10 -6.67
C GLY A 27 -41.88 19.67 -6.65
N GLU A 28 -41.18 19.47 -5.54
CA GLU A 28 -39.86 20.06 -5.29
C GLU A 28 -38.81 19.53 -6.29
N ARG A 29 -38.38 20.39 -7.23
CA ARG A 29 -37.32 20.07 -8.20
C ARG A 29 -36.03 19.57 -7.51
N PRO A 30 -35.24 18.68 -8.15
CA PRO A 30 -33.93 18.29 -7.67
C PRO A 30 -33.02 19.50 -7.40
N ILE A 31 -31.97 19.27 -6.61
CA ILE A 31 -31.03 20.32 -6.21
C ILE A 31 -30.24 20.78 -7.44
N ASN A 32 -30.18 22.09 -7.67
CA ASN A 32 -29.34 22.66 -8.71
C ASN A 32 -27.87 22.60 -8.28
N LEU A 33 -27.11 21.68 -8.87
CA LEU A 33 -25.71 21.44 -8.54
C LEU A 33 -24.78 22.55 -9.05
N VAL A 34 -25.21 23.39 -10.00
CA VAL A 34 -24.42 24.53 -10.50
C VAL A 34 -24.22 25.60 -9.43
N ASP A 35 -25.12 25.69 -8.44
CA ASP A 35 -24.98 26.63 -7.32
C ASP A 35 -23.74 26.33 -6.46
N PHE A 36 -23.17 25.13 -6.61
CA PHE A 36 -21.96 24.65 -5.92
C PHE A 36 -20.78 24.45 -6.89
N ALA A 37 -20.83 25.08 -8.06
CA ALA A 37 -19.81 24.99 -9.10
C ALA A 37 -19.15 26.35 -9.38
N TYR A 38 -18.05 26.32 -10.11
CA TYR A 38 -17.47 27.50 -10.75
C TYR A 38 -17.88 27.55 -12.22
N VAL A 39 -18.35 28.70 -12.67
CA VAL A 39 -18.48 28.99 -14.11
C VAL A 39 -17.11 29.40 -14.62
N VAL A 40 -16.58 28.66 -15.60
CA VAL A 40 -15.17 28.73 -16.00
C VAL A 40 -14.99 28.72 -17.51
N GLU A 41 -13.88 29.32 -17.94
CA GLU A 41 -13.21 29.05 -19.20
C GLU A 41 -12.22 27.90 -19.01
N PHE A 42 -12.31 26.89 -19.88
CA PHE A 42 -11.33 25.80 -19.95
C PHE A 42 -10.24 26.13 -20.97
N THR A 43 -8.98 26.05 -20.55
CA THR A 43 -7.79 26.29 -21.37
C THR A 43 -6.85 25.09 -21.36
N GLY A 44 -5.91 25.05 -22.32
CA GLY A 44 -4.96 23.95 -22.47
C GLY A 44 -5.53 22.76 -23.25
N ASN A 45 -4.63 21.85 -23.64
CA ASN A 45 -4.93 20.68 -24.46
C ASN A 45 -4.11 19.45 -24.05
N SER A 46 -3.45 19.49 -22.89
CA SER A 46 -2.67 18.39 -22.33
C SER A 46 -2.76 18.42 -20.80
N PRO A 47 -2.61 17.28 -20.09
CA PRO A 47 -2.61 17.22 -18.62
C PRO A 47 -1.74 18.28 -17.94
N GLN A 48 -0.61 18.64 -18.56
CA GLN A 48 0.35 19.61 -18.06
C GLN A 48 -0.14 21.06 -18.27
N THR A 49 -0.80 21.34 -19.39
CA THR A 49 -1.25 22.70 -19.78
C THR A 49 -2.70 23.00 -19.45
N TYR A 50 -3.50 21.99 -19.09
CA TYR A 50 -4.89 22.20 -18.70
C TYR A 50 -4.99 23.16 -17.51
N GLY A 51 -5.94 24.09 -17.61
CA GLY A 51 -6.23 25.05 -16.57
C GLY A 51 -7.61 25.65 -16.73
N THR A 52 -8.19 26.09 -15.61
CA THR A 52 -9.47 26.77 -15.59
C THR A 52 -9.34 28.21 -15.12
N HIS A 53 -10.11 29.10 -15.77
CA HIS A 53 -10.22 30.51 -15.39
C HIS A 53 -11.67 30.81 -15.03
N ARG A 54 -11.90 31.30 -13.81
CA ARG A 54 -13.24 31.66 -13.36
C ARG A 54 -13.77 32.84 -14.19
N LEU A 55 -15.01 32.72 -14.65
CA LEU A 55 -15.75 33.78 -15.32
C LEU A 55 -16.59 34.56 -14.30
N ASP A 56 -16.49 35.88 -14.35
CA ASP A 56 -17.31 36.76 -13.52
C ASP A 56 -18.70 36.93 -14.14
N ARG A 57 -19.72 36.98 -13.28
CA ARG A 57 -21.10 37.22 -13.71
C ARG A 57 -21.32 38.72 -13.83
N GLY A 58 -21.57 39.21 -15.05
CA GLY A 58 -21.96 40.60 -15.28
C GLY A 58 -23.46 40.84 -15.04
N ASP A 59 -23.90 42.10 -15.15
CA ASP A 59 -25.29 42.51 -14.94
C ASP A 59 -26.30 41.77 -15.83
N GLU A 60 -25.88 41.40 -17.04
CA GLU A 60 -26.70 40.70 -18.03
C GLU A 60 -26.54 39.17 -17.99
N GLY A 61 -25.58 38.64 -17.23
CA GLY A 61 -25.22 37.22 -17.17
C GLY A 61 -23.74 36.95 -17.37
N TRP A 62 -23.38 35.68 -17.59
CA TRP A 62 -22.02 35.29 -17.94
C TRP A 62 -21.75 35.43 -19.44
N PRO A 63 -20.60 35.98 -19.86
CA PRO A 63 -20.18 35.94 -21.25
C PRO A 63 -19.71 34.53 -21.63
N ALA A 64 -20.02 34.10 -22.84
CA ALA A 64 -19.39 32.91 -23.44
C ALA A 64 -18.01 33.29 -23.99
N TRP A 65 -17.00 32.42 -23.83
CA TRP A 65 -15.69 32.64 -24.45
C TRP A 65 -15.62 31.94 -25.80
N ARG A 66 -14.72 32.40 -26.67
CA ARG A 66 -14.49 31.79 -27.98
C ARG A 66 -13.34 30.80 -27.89
N GLY A 67 -13.64 29.52 -28.10
CA GLY A 67 -12.64 28.46 -28.09
C GLY A 67 -11.70 28.47 -29.31
N PRO A 68 -10.64 27.64 -29.30
CA PRO A 68 -9.65 27.58 -30.39
C PRO A 68 -10.23 27.17 -31.76
N ASP A 69 -11.34 26.45 -31.76
CA ASP A 69 -12.09 26.03 -32.95
C ASP A 69 -13.07 27.10 -33.45
N GLY A 70 -13.04 28.29 -32.84
CA GLY A 70 -13.89 29.43 -33.19
C GLY A 70 -15.32 29.36 -32.66
N ARG A 71 -15.71 28.31 -31.92
CA ARG A 71 -17.02 28.16 -31.31
C ARG A 71 -17.10 28.84 -29.95
N PHE A 72 -18.23 29.44 -29.63
CA PHE A 72 -18.53 29.96 -28.30
C PHE A 72 -18.81 28.82 -27.33
N MET A 73 -18.32 28.96 -26.11
CA MET A 73 -18.43 27.95 -25.06
C MET A 73 -18.72 28.62 -23.72
N ILE A 74 -19.40 27.89 -22.83
CA ILE A 74 -19.49 28.20 -21.40
C ILE A 74 -19.31 26.93 -20.58
N GLY A 75 -18.52 26.98 -19.51
CA GLY A 75 -18.04 25.82 -18.77
C GLY A 75 -18.42 25.86 -17.30
N ILE A 76 -18.50 24.69 -16.71
CA ILE A 76 -18.83 24.45 -15.30
C ILE A 76 -17.80 23.47 -14.75
N GLU A 77 -17.16 23.82 -13.64
CA GLU A 77 -16.22 22.98 -12.90
C GLU A 77 -16.70 22.81 -11.45
N TRP A 78 -16.75 21.56 -10.99
CA TRP A 78 -16.96 21.21 -9.59
C TRP A 78 -15.64 20.74 -8.96
N ASP A 79 -15.50 20.90 -7.64
CA ASP A 79 -14.32 20.40 -6.92
C ASP A 79 -14.21 18.86 -6.91
N GLU A 80 -15.35 18.18 -7.06
CA GLU A 80 -15.48 16.72 -7.06
C GLU A 80 -16.51 16.32 -8.13
N PRO A 81 -16.47 15.08 -8.63
CA PRO A 81 -17.46 14.60 -9.59
C PRO A 81 -18.91 14.74 -9.09
N ARG A 82 -19.85 14.90 -10.02
CA ARG A 82 -21.29 14.91 -9.77
C ARG A 82 -21.99 13.93 -10.70
N ASP A 83 -23.01 13.26 -10.20
CA ASP A 83 -23.95 12.44 -10.97
C ASP A 83 -25.05 13.35 -11.50
N LEU A 84 -25.12 13.53 -12.81
CA LEU A 84 -26.02 14.45 -13.48
C LEU A 84 -27.05 13.67 -14.31
N SER A 85 -28.34 13.96 -14.15
CA SER A 85 -29.40 13.42 -15.00
C SER A 85 -29.88 14.42 -16.05
N GLU A 86 -29.83 15.72 -15.74
CA GLU A 86 -30.31 16.80 -16.60
C GLU A 86 -29.43 18.05 -16.47
N VAL A 87 -29.23 18.79 -17.57
CA VAL A 87 -28.63 20.13 -17.55
C VAL A 87 -29.40 21.12 -18.41
N ASN A 88 -29.39 22.39 -18.02
CA ASN A 88 -30.12 23.47 -18.70
C ASN A 88 -29.27 24.74 -18.80
N ILE A 89 -29.37 25.42 -19.93
CA ILE A 89 -28.77 26.73 -20.19
C ILE A 89 -29.85 27.72 -20.61
N GLU A 90 -29.88 28.90 -19.98
CA GLU A 90 -30.86 29.96 -20.26
C GLU A 90 -30.14 31.28 -20.59
N PHE A 91 -30.53 31.90 -21.70
CA PHE A 91 -29.97 33.15 -22.21
C PHE A 91 -30.81 34.36 -21.82
N ARG A 92 -30.18 35.54 -21.79
CA ARG A 92 -30.84 36.81 -21.47
C ARG A 92 -31.95 37.17 -22.48
N HIS A 93 -31.70 36.90 -23.75
CA HIS A 93 -32.62 37.17 -24.87
C HIS A 93 -32.89 35.89 -25.66
N ALA A 94 -33.87 35.95 -26.57
CA ALA A 94 -34.23 34.80 -27.40
C ALA A 94 -33.09 34.40 -28.34
N ILE A 95 -32.96 33.10 -28.59
CA ILE A 95 -31.93 32.52 -29.45
C ILE A 95 -32.55 31.76 -30.63
N ALA A 96 -31.96 31.92 -31.81
CA ALA A 96 -32.47 31.31 -33.04
C ALA A 96 -31.90 29.90 -33.30
N ASP A 97 -30.59 29.71 -33.11
CA ASP A 97 -29.86 28.49 -33.49
C ASP A 97 -29.75 27.49 -32.33
N ARG A 98 -30.90 27.14 -31.72
CA ARG A 98 -30.99 26.32 -30.50
C ARG A 98 -30.47 24.89 -30.72
N ASP A 99 -30.68 24.38 -31.93
CA ASP A 99 -30.28 23.06 -32.42
C ASP A 99 -28.75 22.91 -32.59
N GLN A 100 -28.02 24.02 -32.61
CA GLN A 100 -26.55 24.02 -32.65
C GLN A 100 -25.92 23.96 -31.25
N ILE A 101 -26.72 24.08 -30.19
CA ILE A 101 -26.24 23.99 -28.81
C ILE A 101 -26.10 22.51 -28.45
N SER A 102 -24.95 22.13 -27.93
CA SER A 102 -24.69 20.77 -27.44
C SER A 102 -23.93 20.81 -26.12
N VAL A 103 -24.02 19.71 -25.37
CA VAL A 103 -23.32 19.55 -24.10
C VAL A 103 -22.17 18.57 -24.28
N GLN A 104 -21.00 18.97 -23.79
CA GLN A 104 -19.87 18.08 -23.64
C GLN A 104 -19.52 17.93 -22.16
N TYR A 105 -19.08 16.75 -21.79
CA TYR A 105 -18.58 16.46 -20.45
C TYR A 105 -17.16 15.93 -20.52
N TRP A 106 -16.43 16.08 -19.41
CA TRP A 106 -15.10 15.52 -19.29
C TRP A 106 -15.20 14.04 -18.89
N ARG A 107 -14.70 13.16 -19.76
CA ARG A 107 -14.59 11.72 -19.49
C ARG A 107 -13.16 11.39 -19.09
N SER A 108 -12.96 10.99 -17.84
CA SER A 108 -11.67 10.47 -17.35
C SER A 108 -11.39 9.10 -17.99
N HIS A 109 -10.12 8.79 -18.28
CA HIS A 109 -9.70 7.53 -18.90
C HIS A 109 -9.92 6.28 -18.01
N SER A 110 -10.34 6.45 -16.76
CA SER A 110 -10.57 5.37 -15.78
C SER A 110 -11.96 4.71 -15.84
N SER A 111 -12.85 5.13 -16.75
CA SER A 111 -14.29 4.80 -16.76
C SER A 111 -14.71 3.53 -17.53
N THR A 112 -13.79 2.65 -17.94
CA THR A 112 -14.08 1.53 -18.86
C THR A 112 -14.65 0.24 -18.25
N GLU A 113 -14.98 0.19 -16.96
CA GLU A 113 -15.53 -1.02 -16.33
C GLU A 113 -16.90 -0.74 -15.66
N GLY A 114 -17.86 -1.62 -15.91
CA GLY A 114 -19.30 -1.43 -15.69
C GLY A 114 -19.78 -1.29 -14.24
N ILE A 115 -21.09 -1.39 -14.06
CA ILE A 115 -21.96 -1.00 -12.90
C ILE A 115 -21.52 -1.49 -11.50
N GLN A 116 -20.46 -2.30 -11.37
CA GLN A 116 -19.79 -2.61 -10.10
C GLN A 116 -18.55 -1.73 -9.81
N ALA A 117 -18.28 -0.72 -10.65
CA ALA A 117 -17.24 0.29 -10.41
C ALA A 117 -17.62 1.18 -9.21
N THR A 118 -17.22 0.77 -8.02
CA THR A 118 -17.19 1.62 -6.84
C THR A 118 -16.23 2.79 -7.09
N ALA A 119 -16.80 3.90 -7.56
CA ALA A 119 -16.31 5.28 -7.50
C ALA A 119 -14.79 5.54 -7.62
N LYS A 120 -14.09 4.98 -8.62
CA LYS A 120 -12.75 5.49 -8.97
C LYS A 120 -12.84 7.02 -9.14
N ALA A 121 -11.96 7.77 -8.47
CA ALA A 121 -11.90 9.22 -8.66
C ALA A 121 -11.70 9.52 -10.15
N LEU A 122 -12.40 10.53 -10.67
CA LEU A 122 -12.11 11.01 -12.02
C LEU A 122 -10.77 11.76 -11.96
N ASP A 123 -9.87 11.44 -12.88
CA ASP A 123 -8.67 12.23 -13.08
C ASP A 123 -9.04 13.52 -13.83
N GLY A 124 -9.06 14.62 -13.08
CA GLY A 124 -9.30 15.96 -13.64
C GLY A 124 -8.20 16.44 -14.60
N PHE A 125 -7.13 15.70 -14.82
CA PHE A 125 -6.04 16.07 -15.74
C PHE A 125 -6.00 15.15 -16.96
N HIS A 126 -6.31 13.87 -16.82
CA HIS A 126 -6.30 12.89 -17.90
C HIS A 126 -7.71 12.47 -18.34
N GLY A 127 -8.20 13.14 -19.37
CA GLY A 127 -9.51 12.86 -19.95
C GLY A 127 -9.65 13.43 -21.34
N GLU A 128 -10.84 13.30 -21.88
CA GLU A 128 -11.22 13.91 -23.14
C GLU A 128 -12.61 14.53 -23.04
N TRP A 129 -12.86 15.53 -23.88
CA TRP A 129 -14.18 16.12 -24.02
C TRP A 129 -15.05 15.26 -24.92
N VAL A 130 -16.11 14.68 -24.35
CA VAL A 130 -17.06 13.83 -25.07
C VAL A 130 -18.38 14.57 -25.21
N THR A 131 -18.94 14.60 -26.41
CA THR A 131 -20.32 15.08 -26.62
C THR A 131 -21.29 14.10 -26.00
N ALA A 132 -22.09 14.58 -25.05
CA ALA A 132 -23.05 13.75 -24.36
C ALA A 132 -24.17 13.29 -25.29
N ARG A 133 -24.60 12.05 -25.13
CA ARG A 133 -25.83 11.57 -25.75
C ARG A 133 -27.00 12.06 -24.91
N THR A 134 -27.85 12.90 -25.49
CA THR A 134 -28.94 13.57 -24.78
C THR A 134 -30.20 13.61 -25.62
N ASP A 135 -31.36 13.49 -24.99
CA ASP A 135 -32.59 14.11 -25.52
C ASP A 135 -32.60 15.58 -25.10
N TRP A 136 -33.10 16.46 -25.97
CA TRP A 136 -33.13 17.89 -25.66
C TRP A 136 -34.44 18.54 -26.08
N TYR A 137 -34.79 19.59 -25.35
CA TYR A 137 -35.94 20.43 -25.63
C TYR A 137 -35.59 21.89 -25.36
N ALA A 138 -36.23 22.82 -26.07
CA ALA A 138 -35.89 24.24 -25.98
C ALA A 138 -37.12 25.14 -25.94
N GLY A 139 -37.11 26.11 -25.03
CA GLY A 139 -37.97 27.29 -25.08
C GLY A 139 -37.35 28.41 -25.92
N ASP A 140 -37.94 29.61 -25.88
CA ASP A 140 -37.44 30.74 -26.67
C ASP A 140 -36.06 31.26 -26.21
N ARG A 141 -35.71 31.00 -24.94
CA ARG A 141 -34.46 31.50 -24.31
C ARG A 141 -33.62 30.40 -23.68
N ASP A 142 -34.12 29.19 -23.57
CA ASP A 142 -33.49 28.12 -22.80
C ASP A 142 -33.47 26.80 -23.57
N VAL A 143 -32.44 26.00 -23.28
CA VAL A 143 -32.27 24.65 -23.83
C VAL A 143 -31.94 23.70 -22.67
N THR A 144 -32.69 22.61 -22.58
CA THR A 144 -32.49 21.55 -21.58
C THR A 144 -32.07 20.26 -22.26
N PHE A 145 -31.17 19.53 -21.62
CA PHE A 145 -30.61 18.26 -22.07
C PHE A 145 -30.79 17.20 -20.97
N GLU A 146 -31.47 16.11 -21.29
CA GLU A 146 -31.60 14.91 -20.45
C GLU A 146 -30.62 13.85 -20.94
N PHE A 147 -29.78 13.30 -20.06
CA PHE A 147 -28.74 12.35 -20.45
C PHE A 147 -29.30 10.95 -20.74
N LEU A 148 -28.76 10.30 -21.78
CA LEU A 148 -29.13 8.95 -22.23
C LEU A 148 -27.95 7.96 -22.14
N PRO A 149 -28.20 6.67 -21.90
CA PRO A 149 -27.16 5.64 -21.86
C PRO A 149 -26.48 5.40 -23.22
N GLU A 150 -25.21 5.02 -23.19
CA GLU A 150 -24.39 4.79 -24.40
C GLU A 150 -24.82 3.53 -25.18
N ASN A 151 -25.28 2.46 -24.51
CA ASN A 151 -25.68 1.18 -25.15
C ASN A 151 -27.22 0.97 -25.22
N THR A 152 -27.69 0.43 -26.35
CA THR A 152 -29.10 0.35 -26.77
C THR A 152 -30.04 -0.54 -25.92
N ARG A 153 -31.29 -0.06 -25.78
CA ARG A 153 -32.60 -0.71 -25.52
C ARG A 153 -32.79 -1.65 -24.32
N GLU A 154 -31.79 -2.31 -23.75
CA GLU A 154 -32.01 -3.25 -22.63
C GLU A 154 -31.75 -2.65 -21.24
N GLN A 155 -30.82 -1.69 -21.10
CA GLN A 155 -30.53 -1.02 -19.81
C GLN A 155 -31.58 0.02 -19.39
N ALA A 156 -32.40 0.52 -20.32
CA ALA A 156 -33.39 1.57 -20.05
C ALA A 156 -34.56 1.13 -19.14
N LYS A 157 -34.63 -0.15 -18.74
CA LYS A 157 -35.74 -0.69 -17.91
C LYS A 157 -35.42 -0.82 -16.43
N MET A 158 -34.19 -0.55 -15.98
CA MET A 158 -33.84 -0.62 -14.56
C MET A 158 -32.94 0.56 -14.17
N GLN A 159 -33.54 1.55 -13.50
CA GLN A 159 -32.96 2.80 -12.94
C GLN A 159 -32.81 4.00 -13.90
N PRO A 160 -33.01 5.24 -13.41
CA PRO A 160 -32.71 6.46 -14.17
C PRO A 160 -31.19 6.56 -14.44
N PHE A 161 -30.83 6.86 -15.68
CA PHE A 161 -29.44 7.04 -16.08
C PHE A 161 -28.89 8.35 -15.50
N SER A 162 -27.64 8.34 -15.02
CA SER A 162 -26.91 9.53 -14.64
C SER A 162 -25.48 9.50 -15.18
N LEU A 163 -25.00 10.67 -15.59
CA LEU A 163 -23.67 10.92 -16.10
C LEU A 163 -22.78 11.44 -14.96
N ARG A 164 -21.69 10.75 -14.66
CA ARG A 164 -20.72 11.20 -13.66
C ARG A 164 -19.63 12.06 -14.28
N THR A 165 -19.50 13.31 -13.86
CA THR A 165 -18.41 14.21 -14.31
C THR A 165 -18.14 15.32 -13.29
N ASP A 166 -16.89 15.81 -13.22
CA ASP A 166 -16.50 17.00 -12.47
C ASP A 166 -16.50 18.27 -13.34
N ARG A 167 -16.68 18.12 -14.67
CA ARG A 167 -16.59 19.22 -15.63
C ARG A 167 -17.56 19.05 -16.79
N LEU A 168 -18.21 20.15 -17.14
CA LEU A 168 -19.17 20.20 -18.22
C LEU A 168 -18.99 21.50 -19.01
N ARG A 169 -19.19 21.46 -20.32
CA ARG A 169 -19.25 22.67 -21.14
C ARG A 169 -20.39 22.61 -22.15
N PHE A 170 -21.04 23.73 -22.34
CA PHE A 170 -21.98 23.94 -23.44
C PHE A 170 -21.20 24.50 -24.64
N ILE A 171 -21.42 23.90 -25.80
CA ILE A 171 -20.91 24.37 -27.09
C ILE A 171 -22.05 25.12 -27.76
N LEU A 172 -21.83 26.40 -28.06
CA LEU A 172 -22.89 27.35 -28.42
C LEU A 172 -22.86 27.78 -29.91
N GLY A 173 -22.08 27.10 -30.76
CA GLY A 173 -21.94 27.46 -32.18
C GLY A 173 -20.96 28.62 -32.42
N THR A 174 -20.98 29.21 -33.62
CA THR A 174 -19.98 30.23 -34.05
C THR A 174 -20.51 31.66 -34.12
N ARG A 175 -21.80 31.87 -33.87
CA ARG A 175 -22.43 33.20 -33.86
C ARG A 175 -22.37 33.79 -32.47
N ASP A 176 -22.30 35.12 -32.38
CA ASP A 176 -22.44 35.82 -31.11
C ASP A 176 -23.82 35.54 -30.52
N LEU A 177 -23.85 35.19 -29.24
CA LEU A 177 -25.07 34.91 -28.49
C LEU A 177 -25.23 35.91 -27.34
N PRO A 178 -26.46 36.14 -26.87
CA PRO A 178 -26.69 36.90 -25.65
C PRO A 178 -25.94 36.30 -24.45
N ALA A 179 -25.74 37.09 -23.40
CA ALA A 179 -25.16 36.57 -22.16
C ALA A 179 -26.02 35.44 -21.57
N VAL A 180 -25.35 34.46 -20.96
CA VAL A 180 -25.99 33.32 -20.30
C VAL A 180 -26.51 33.79 -18.94
N ARG A 181 -27.83 33.77 -18.78
CA ARG A 181 -28.52 34.25 -17.58
C ARG A 181 -28.48 33.22 -16.46
N TYR A 182 -28.75 31.95 -16.77
CA TYR A 182 -28.73 30.85 -15.81
C TYR A 182 -28.12 29.58 -16.41
N LEU A 183 -27.42 28.85 -15.56
CA LEU A 183 -26.94 27.50 -15.80
C LEU A 183 -27.51 26.62 -14.70
N ARG A 184 -28.02 25.44 -15.07
CA ARG A 184 -28.61 24.50 -14.12
C ARG A 184 -28.16 23.09 -14.43
N ALA A 185 -27.95 22.29 -13.40
CA ALA A 185 -27.58 20.88 -13.50
C ALA A 185 -28.22 20.13 -12.34
N TYR A 186 -28.88 19.02 -12.62
CA TYR A 186 -29.66 18.27 -11.65
C TYR A 186 -29.17 16.84 -11.57
N GLY A 187 -29.12 16.31 -10.35
CA GLY A 187 -28.84 14.89 -10.10
C GLY A 187 -30.10 14.02 -10.16
N PRO A 188 -29.92 12.68 -10.08
CA PRO A 188 -31.03 11.73 -10.23
C PRO A 188 -31.97 11.67 -9.02
N CYS A 189 -31.53 12.12 -7.84
CA CYS A 189 -32.32 12.09 -6.62
C CYS A 189 -33.22 13.32 -6.49
N PRO A 190 -34.50 13.15 -6.07
CA PRO A 190 -35.35 14.28 -5.73
C PRO A 190 -34.81 15.01 -4.49
N ALA A 191 -35.21 16.27 -4.35
CA ALA A 191 -34.90 17.06 -3.16
C ALA A 191 -36.06 16.97 -2.16
N VAL A 192 -35.75 16.73 -0.88
CA VAL A 192 -36.72 16.73 0.21
C VAL A 192 -36.22 17.58 1.37
N ALA A 193 -37.11 18.03 2.24
CA ALA A 193 -36.76 18.80 3.44
C ALA A 193 -36.93 17.98 4.71
N ALA A 194 -36.00 18.13 5.67
CA ALA A 194 -36.11 17.57 7.01
C ALA A 194 -35.71 18.60 8.08
N ASP A 195 -36.35 18.49 9.25
CA ASP A 195 -36.01 19.25 10.45
C ASP A 195 -35.06 18.42 11.32
N LEU A 196 -33.88 18.97 11.57
CA LEU A 196 -32.81 18.33 12.34
C LEU A 196 -32.56 19.11 13.62
N GLU A 197 -32.42 18.42 14.74
CA GLU A 197 -32.01 19.00 16.01
C GLU A 197 -30.52 18.73 16.24
N ILE A 198 -29.73 19.77 16.50
CA ILE A 198 -28.31 19.65 16.85
C ILE A 198 -28.15 20.05 18.30
N ARG A 199 -27.46 19.20 19.08
CA ARG A 199 -27.20 19.41 20.50
C ARG A 199 -25.71 19.30 20.78
N LEU A 200 -25.17 20.30 21.48
CA LEU A 200 -23.82 20.32 22.01
C LEU A 200 -23.86 20.01 23.50
N ASP A 201 -23.03 19.06 23.93
CA ASP A 201 -22.75 18.78 25.33
C ASP A 201 -22.05 19.99 25.98
N PRO A 202 -22.30 20.29 27.27
CA PRO A 202 -21.57 21.32 28.01
C PRO A 202 -20.04 21.18 27.98
N ASN A 203 -19.52 19.97 27.80
CA ASN A 203 -18.09 19.68 27.69
C ASN A 203 -17.61 19.53 26.23
N SER A 204 -18.41 19.95 25.25
CA SER A 204 -18.00 19.95 23.85
C SER A 204 -16.71 20.77 23.67
N PRO A 205 -15.72 20.28 22.89
CA PRO A 205 -14.55 21.07 22.52
C PRO A 205 -14.88 22.20 21.53
N LEU A 206 -16.11 22.26 21.00
CA LEU A 206 -16.54 23.29 20.05
C LEU A 206 -17.07 24.53 20.76
N ASN A 207 -16.65 25.70 20.30
CA ASN A 207 -17.08 26.98 20.87
C ASN A 207 -18.19 27.64 20.05
N LEU A 208 -19.21 28.17 20.74
CA LEU A 208 -20.22 29.02 20.14
C LEU A 208 -19.66 30.44 19.90
N PRO A 209 -20.11 31.16 18.85
CA PRO A 209 -21.11 30.72 17.89
C PRO A 209 -20.58 29.79 16.80
N LEU A 210 -21.45 28.88 16.35
CA LEU A 210 -21.22 28.03 15.19
C LEU A 210 -21.96 28.59 13.96
N GLU A 211 -21.44 28.41 12.76
CA GLU A 211 -22.12 28.71 11.49
C GLU A 211 -22.33 27.44 10.68
N ALA A 212 -23.56 27.21 10.22
CA ALA A 212 -23.86 26.14 9.26
C ALA A 212 -23.85 26.63 7.81
N GLU A 213 -23.25 25.80 6.95
CA GLU A 213 -23.31 25.89 5.50
C GLU A 213 -23.72 24.52 4.91
N ALA A 214 -24.34 24.52 3.73
CA ALA A 214 -24.71 23.31 3.02
C ALA A 214 -24.09 23.31 1.61
N VAL A 215 -23.60 22.15 1.17
CA VAL A 215 -23.18 21.90 -0.21
C VAL A 215 -24.06 20.82 -0.82
N ASN A 216 -24.35 20.94 -2.12
CA ASN A 216 -25.32 20.10 -2.83
C ASN A 216 -26.67 20.07 -2.10
N GLY A 217 -27.11 21.20 -1.55
CA GLY A 217 -28.36 21.40 -0.84
C GLY A 217 -28.42 22.76 -0.15
N CYS A 218 -29.51 23.07 0.54
CA CYS A 218 -29.67 24.40 1.13
C CYS A 218 -30.33 24.37 2.51
N LEU A 219 -29.97 25.36 3.33
CA LEU A 219 -30.58 25.63 4.62
C LEU A 219 -31.84 26.46 4.41
N LEU A 220 -32.93 26.10 5.08
CA LEU A 220 -34.22 26.79 4.97
C LEU A 220 -34.48 27.65 6.22
N ASP A 221 -34.96 28.86 6.01
CA ASP A 221 -35.44 29.73 7.09
C ASP A 221 -36.77 29.22 7.66
N THR A 222 -37.27 29.87 8.72
CA THR A 222 -38.55 29.50 9.36
C THR A 222 -39.77 29.64 8.43
N GLN A 223 -39.64 30.34 7.30
CA GLN A 223 -40.66 30.49 6.27
C GLN A 223 -40.47 29.51 5.10
N GLY A 224 -39.50 28.60 5.18
CA GLY A 224 -39.17 27.62 4.15
C GLY A 224 -38.41 28.19 2.96
N ARG A 225 -37.87 29.41 3.06
CA ARG A 225 -37.08 30.06 2.00
C ARG A 225 -35.61 29.69 2.16
N THR A 226 -34.90 29.56 1.05
CA THR A 226 -33.44 29.34 1.05
C THR A 226 -32.73 30.49 1.75
N SER A 227 -31.88 30.18 2.72
CA SER A 227 -31.03 31.16 3.38
C SER A 227 -29.77 31.40 2.54
N ASP A 228 -29.59 32.64 2.10
CA ASP A 228 -28.37 33.07 1.39
C ASP A 228 -27.18 33.31 2.33
N LYS A 229 -27.41 33.28 3.65
CA LYS A 229 -26.39 33.49 4.69
C LYS A 229 -26.20 32.22 5.53
N PRO A 230 -24.99 31.97 6.05
CA PRO A 230 -24.78 30.96 7.06
C PRO A 230 -25.74 31.14 8.23
N VAL A 231 -26.25 30.03 8.77
CA VAL A 231 -27.11 30.06 9.96
C VAL A 231 -26.20 30.05 11.18
N SER A 232 -26.19 31.13 11.95
CA SER A 232 -25.39 31.23 13.18
C SER A 232 -26.13 30.68 14.39
N PHE A 233 -25.43 29.91 15.21
CA PHE A 233 -25.95 29.28 16.41
C PHE A 233 -25.23 29.81 17.64
N ASN A 234 -25.99 30.34 18.60
CA ASN A 234 -25.46 30.94 19.84
C ASN A 234 -25.80 30.13 21.09
N THR A 235 -26.48 28.99 20.95
CA THR A 235 -26.97 28.14 22.05
C THR A 235 -26.63 26.67 21.80
N GLY A 236 -26.50 25.89 22.88
CA GLY A 236 -26.12 24.47 22.80
C GLY A 236 -27.21 23.51 22.26
N ALA A 237 -28.41 23.99 21.96
CA ALA A 237 -29.44 23.24 21.25
C ALA A 237 -30.06 24.12 20.16
N MET A 238 -30.33 23.53 18.99
CA MET A 238 -30.83 24.25 17.82
C MET A 238 -31.63 23.33 16.90
N SER A 239 -32.56 23.93 16.14
CA SER A 239 -33.27 23.26 15.05
C SER A 239 -32.81 23.84 13.71
N LEU A 240 -32.54 22.97 12.75
CA LEU A 240 -32.07 23.29 11.41
C LEU A 240 -32.96 22.58 10.40
N ARG A 241 -33.62 23.35 9.53
CA ARG A 241 -34.36 22.80 8.41
C ARG A 241 -33.47 22.75 7.17
N VAL A 242 -33.27 21.56 6.61
CA VAL A 242 -32.35 21.34 5.48
C VAL A 242 -33.10 20.73 4.31
N ARG A 243 -32.90 21.27 3.11
CA ARG A 243 -33.28 20.63 1.85
C ARG A 243 -32.09 19.86 1.29
N TYR A 244 -32.27 18.56 1.10
CA TYR A 244 -31.21 17.61 0.77
C TYR A 244 -31.65 16.58 -0.28
N ALA A 245 -30.69 15.90 -0.91
CA ALA A 245 -30.94 14.83 -1.88
C ALA A 245 -31.43 13.57 -1.15
N GLU A 246 -32.66 13.12 -1.46
CA GLU A 246 -33.29 12.00 -0.76
C GLU A 246 -32.51 10.69 -0.97
N GLY A 247 -32.25 9.97 0.13
CA GLY A 247 -31.63 8.65 0.12
C GLY A 247 -30.15 8.59 -0.33
N ASP A 248 -29.54 9.72 -0.68
CA ASP A 248 -28.14 9.75 -1.13
C ASP A 248 -27.18 9.97 0.04
N THR A 249 -26.61 8.88 0.54
CA THR A 249 -25.64 8.90 1.65
C THR A 249 -24.19 8.72 1.22
N LEU A 250 -23.96 8.28 -0.02
CA LEU A 250 -22.65 7.78 -0.45
C LEU A 250 -22.07 8.51 -1.65
N THR A 251 -22.89 8.99 -2.59
CA THR A 251 -22.35 9.54 -3.83
C THR A 251 -21.70 10.92 -3.60
N ALA A 252 -20.97 11.42 -4.59
CA ALA A 252 -20.41 12.77 -4.53
C ALA A 252 -21.46 13.89 -4.73
N THR A 253 -22.71 13.55 -5.09
CA THR A 253 -23.84 14.49 -5.14
C THR A 253 -24.58 14.62 -3.81
N ARG A 254 -24.24 13.79 -2.81
CA ARG A 254 -24.89 13.86 -1.50
C ARG A 254 -24.82 15.26 -0.92
N THR A 255 -25.88 15.65 -0.24
CA THR A 255 -25.90 16.90 0.53
C THR A 255 -25.02 16.76 1.76
N ILE A 256 -24.18 17.74 2.03
CA ILE A 256 -23.34 17.79 3.22
C ILE A 256 -23.61 19.11 3.93
N VAL A 257 -23.85 19.04 5.24
CA VAL A 257 -23.95 20.21 6.10
C VAL A 257 -22.68 20.30 6.93
N THR A 258 -22.04 21.46 6.94
CA THR A 258 -20.82 21.76 7.67
C THR A 258 -21.12 22.79 8.75
N LEU A 259 -20.71 22.54 9.99
CA LEU A 259 -20.72 23.51 11.07
C LEU A 259 -19.30 23.95 11.41
N ARG A 260 -19.06 25.25 11.56
CA ARG A 260 -17.76 25.83 11.91
C ARG A 260 -17.85 26.84 13.04
N GLU A 261 -16.81 26.92 13.88
CA GLU A 261 -16.69 28.02 14.84
C GLU A 261 -16.42 29.35 14.13
N VAL A 262 -17.16 30.39 14.49
CA VAL A 262 -16.99 31.73 13.91
C VAL A 262 -15.61 32.32 14.24
N HIS A 263 -15.12 32.08 15.46
CA HIS A 263 -13.84 32.62 15.93
C HIS A 263 -12.64 31.72 15.62
N ASN A 264 -12.89 30.48 15.20
CA ASN A 264 -11.86 29.54 14.79
C ASN A 264 -12.37 28.65 13.64
N PRO A 265 -12.34 29.14 12.39
CA PRO A 265 -12.87 28.39 11.24
C PRO A 265 -12.16 27.05 10.95
N SER A 266 -11.03 26.79 11.62
CA SER A 266 -10.32 25.49 11.62
C SER A 266 -10.89 24.50 12.64
N SER A 267 -11.98 24.83 13.33
CA SER A 267 -12.76 23.94 14.18
C SER A 267 -14.17 23.81 13.64
N GLY A 268 -14.63 22.57 13.50
CA GLY A 268 -15.91 22.26 12.90
C GLY A 268 -16.03 20.78 12.55
N PHE A 269 -17.18 20.42 11.97
CA PHE A 269 -17.46 19.09 11.47
C PHE A 269 -18.54 19.15 10.40
N SER A 270 -18.61 18.10 9.57
CA SER A 270 -19.70 17.90 8.62
C SER A 270 -20.48 16.64 8.92
N PHE A 271 -21.74 16.60 8.47
CA PHE A 271 -22.57 15.39 8.49
C PHE A 271 -23.45 15.33 7.24
N VAL A 272 -24.01 14.14 6.97
CA VAL A 272 -24.93 13.92 5.84
C VAL A 272 -26.38 13.92 6.34
N PRO A 273 -27.23 14.88 5.95
CA PRO A 273 -28.63 14.93 6.37
C PRO A 273 -29.42 13.65 6.03
N ALA A 274 -29.20 13.08 4.84
CA ALA A 274 -29.85 11.83 4.43
C ALA A 274 -29.54 10.68 5.39
N GLU A 275 -28.30 10.60 5.90
CA GLU A 275 -27.91 9.57 6.86
C GLU A 275 -28.54 9.83 8.24
N VAL A 276 -28.63 11.08 8.68
CA VAL A 276 -29.34 11.44 9.93
C VAL A 276 -30.81 11.00 9.84
N VAL A 277 -31.46 11.23 8.70
CA VAL A 277 -32.87 10.83 8.50
C VAL A 277 -33.02 9.31 8.42
N GLU A 278 -32.15 8.63 7.67
CA GLU A 278 -32.14 7.16 7.55
C GLU A 278 -31.94 6.47 8.91
N ARG A 279 -30.99 6.96 9.72
CA ARG A 279 -30.60 6.35 10.99
C ARG A 279 -31.41 6.86 12.18
N GLY A 280 -31.98 8.05 12.05
CA GLY A 280 -32.68 8.81 13.10
C GLY A 280 -31.76 9.69 13.96
N ILE A 281 -30.47 9.32 14.08
CA ILE A 281 -29.51 9.99 14.97
C ILE A 281 -28.06 9.75 14.52
N VAL A 282 -27.23 10.78 14.65
CA VAL A 282 -25.76 10.75 14.47
C VAL A 282 -25.13 11.28 15.75
N ARG A 283 -24.31 10.46 16.42
CA ARG A 283 -23.65 10.80 17.69
C ARG A 283 -22.16 10.94 17.45
N ILE A 284 -21.58 12.07 17.83
CA ILE A 284 -20.15 12.38 17.67
C ILE A 284 -19.56 12.67 19.05
N PRO A 285 -19.31 11.65 19.89
CA PRO A 285 -18.87 11.86 21.28
C PRO A 285 -17.55 12.64 21.38
N SER A 286 -16.63 12.43 20.42
CA SER A 286 -15.33 13.12 20.37
C SER A 286 -15.45 14.65 20.20
N LEU A 287 -16.60 15.13 19.72
CA LEU A 287 -16.93 16.55 19.61
C LEU A 287 -18.06 16.97 20.57
N GLY A 288 -18.57 16.07 21.41
CA GLY A 288 -19.72 16.33 22.26
C GLY A 288 -20.97 16.76 21.47
N VAL A 289 -21.20 16.21 20.26
CA VAL A 289 -22.32 16.61 19.40
C VAL A 289 -23.27 15.44 19.17
N VAL A 290 -24.58 15.73 19.15
CA VAL A 290 -25.62 14.84 18.65
C VAL A 290 -26.45 15.58 17.61
N VAL A 291 -26.69 14.95 16.46
CA VAL A 291 -27.61 15.41 15.42
C VAL A 291 -28.76 14.42 15.30
N MET A 292 -30.00 14.89 15.44
CA MET A 292 -31.20 14.06 15.48
C MET A 292 -32.21 14.50 14.43
N HIS A 293 -32.94 13.55 13.85
CA HIS A 293 -34.10 13.88 13.03
C HIS A 293 -35.33 14.10 13.93
N HIS A 294 -36.02 15.25 13.81
CA HIS A 294 -37.18 15.58 14.65
C HIS A 294 -38.34 14.58 14.51
N GLY A 295 -38.44 13.85 13.39
CA GLY A 295 -39.44 12.81 13.18
C GLY A 295 -39.06 11.41 13.70
N SER A 296 -37.89 11.24 14.30
CA SER A 296 -37.40 9.94 14.76
C SER A 296 -38.03 9.55 16.10
N MET A 297 -38.49 8.30 16.22
CA MET A 297 -38.95 7.69 17.48
C MET A 297 -37.82 7.00 18.26
N LYS A 298 -36.58 7.03 17.76
CA LYS A 298 -35.42 6.41 18.41
C LYS A 298 -34.95 7.24 19.60
N ASP A 299 -34.65 6.57 20.69
CA ASP A 299 -34.06 7.19 21.87
C ASP A 299 -32.54 7.39 21.69
N LEU A 300 -31.94 8.25 22.51
CA LEU A 300 -30.50 8.49 22.59
C LEU A 300 -29.70 7.21 22.87
N GLN A 301 -30.31 6.15 23.41
CA GLN A 301 -29.65 4.85 23.64
C GLN A 301 -29.77 3.85 22.47
N THR A 302 -30.64 4.10 21.49
CA THR A 302 -30.85 3.15 20.37
C THR A 302 -29.59 3.06 19.50
N ASP A 303 -29.15 1.82 19.22
CA ASP A 303 -27.95 1.49 18.41
C ASP A 303 -26.62 2.02 18.98
N TYR A 304 -26.56 2.45 20.25
CA TYR A 304 -25.34 2.90 20.92
C TYR A 304 -24.76 1.78 21.80
N LEU A 305 -23.60 1.26 21.41
CA LEU A 305 -22.95 0.10 22.03
C LEU A 305 -21.52 0.45 22.46
N PRO A 306 -21.33 1.39 23.40
CA PRO A 306 -20.00 1.90 23.74
C PRO A 306 -19.03 0.77 24.12
N GLY A 307 -17.83 0.81 23.56
CA GLY A 307 -16.78 -0.17 23.83
C GLY A 307 -16.89 -1.49 23.06
N THR A 308 -17.90 -1.66 22.17
CA THR A 308 -17.95 -2.84 21.30
C THR A 308 -17.04 -2.73 20.07
N GLY A 309 -16.59 -1.53 19.72
CA GLY A 309 -15.66 -1.30 18.61
C GLY A 309 -14.34 -2.05 18.81
N LEU A 310 -13.77 -2.58 17.73
CA LEU A 310 -12.55 -3.38 17.77
C LEU A 310 -11.40 -2.67 18.50
N TYR A 311 -11.25 -1.35 18.28
CA TYR A 311 -10.22 -0.56 18.93
C TYR A 311 -10.35 -0.58 20.46
N ASP A 312 -11.55 -0.47 21.02
CA ASP A 312 -11.75 -0.48 22.47
C ASP A 312 -11.63 -1.89 23.06
N ARG A 313 -12.13 -2.91 22.35
CA ARG A 313 -12.04 -4.31 22.79
C ARG A 313 -10.60 -4.77 23.04
N ILE A 314 -9.68 -4.43 22.12
CA ILE A 314 -8.26 -4.80 22.20
C ILE A 314 -7.60 -4.32 23.51
N ALA A 315 -7.99 -3.15 24.03
CA ALA A 315 -7.43 -2.65 25.30
C ALA A 315 -7.72 -3.60 26.48
N THR A 316 -8.88 -4.24 26.45
CA THR A 316 -9.38 -5.10 27.53
C THR A 316 -9.10 -6.58 27.33
N GLU A 317 -8.92 -7.03 26.09
CA GLU A 317 -8.55 -8.40 25.76
C GLU A 317 -7.12 -8.76 26.24
N PRO A 318 -6.80 -10.04 26.44
CA PRO A 318 -5.43 -10.50 26.64
C PRO A 318 -4.52 -10.09 25.46
N ALA A 319 -3.25 -9.80 25.75
CA ALA A 319 -2.28 -9.47 24.71
C ALA A 319 -2.11 -10.64 23.73
N ARG A 320 -2.03 -10.33 22.44
CA ARG A 320 -1.85 -11.33 21.38
C ARG A 320 -0.42 -11.88 21.38
N ASN A 321 -0.30 -13.14 20.98
CA ASN A 321 0.95 -13.86 20.73
C ASN A 321 0.79 -14.74 19.48
N TRP A 322 1.89 -15.37 19.05
CA TRP A 322 1.88 -16.24 17.88
C TRP A 322 0.84 -17.37 17.97
N SER A 323 0.80 -18.08 19.11
CA SER A 323 -0.06 -19.24 19.31
C SER A 323 -1.55 -18.93 19.17
N CYS A 324 -2.02 -17.80 19.73
CA CYS A 324 -3.43 -17.45 19.63
C CYS A 324 -3.82 -16.98 18.22
N THR A 325 -2.97 -16.19 17.54
CA THR A 325 -3.33 -15.66 16.23
C THR A 325 -3.29 -16.73 15.15
N ARG A 326 -2.31 -17.66 15.21
CA ARG A 326 -2.25 -18.80 14.28
C ARG A 326 -3.50 -19.71 14.36
N GLY A 327 -4.13 -19.80 15.53
CA GLY A 327 -5.37 -20.56 15.72
C GLY A 327 -6.63 -19.90 15.18
N GLU A 328 -6.60 -18.60 14.90
CA GLU A 328 -7.78 -17.79 14.52
C GLU A 328 -7.69 -17.19 13.10
N GLY A 329 -6.47 -16.96 12.60
CA GLY A 329 -6.21 -16.30 11.33
C GLY A 329 -6.15 -17.25 10.12
N PRO A 330 -6.34 -16.74 8.89
CA PRO A 330 -6.18 -17.55 7.69
C PRO A 330 -4.71 -17.91 7.45
N ILE A 331 -4.42 -19.20 7.29
CA ILE A 331 -3.08 -19.70 6.97
C ILE A 331 -2.95 -19.81 5.45
N LEU A 332 -1.85 -19.27 4.89
CA LEU A 332 -1.56 -19.42 3.47
C LEU A 332 -1.19 -20.86 3.16
N ASP A 333 -1.81 -21.42 2.11
CA ASP A 333 -1.55 -22.79 1.65
C ASP A 333 -0.92 -22.74 0.25
N ALA A 334 0.35 -23.17 0.17
CA ALA A 334 1.12 -23.21 -1.08
C ALA A 334 0.46 -24.09 -2.17
N GLY A 335 -0.37 -25.08 -1.79
CA GLY A 335 -1.04 -26.01 -2.69
C GLY A 335 -2.42 -25.53 -3.19
N ARG A 336 -3.03 -24.51 -2.58
CA ARG A 336 -4.37 -23.99 -2.95
C ARG A 336 -4.39 -22.97 -4.08
N SER A 337 -3.23 -22.63 -4.65
CA SER A 337 -3.10 -21.72 -5.80
C SER A 337 -2.73 -22.50 -7.08
N PRO A 338 -3.66 -23.27 -7.69
CA PRO A 338 -3.35 -24.17 -8.80
C PRO A 338 -2.77 -23.48 -10.05
N ASN A 339 -2.97 -22.17 -10.19
CA ASN A 339 -2.49 -21.38 -11.34
C ASN A 339 -1.20 -20.60 -11.07
N ARG A 340 -0.66 -20.58 -9.83
CA ARG A 340 0.58 -19.89 -9.45
C ARG A 340 1.27 -20.64 -8.29
N PRO A 341 2.17 -21.60 -8.58
CA PRO A 341 2.90 -22.31 -7.53
C PRO A 341 3.75 -21.32 -6.73
N LEU A 342 3.87 -21.55 -5.42
CA LEU A 342 4.88 -20.89 -4.57
C LEU A 342 6.26 -21.10 -5.20
N LEU A 343 6.96 -20.00 -5.48
CA LEU A 343 8.33 -20.00 -6.00
C LEU A 343 9.27 -19.46 -4.94
N VAL A 344 10.40 -20.14 -4.74
CA VAL A 344 11.51 -19.74 -3.88
C VAL A 344 12.67 -19.31 -4.79
N PRO A 345 12.89 -18.01 -4.98
CA PRO A 345 14.05 -17.52 -5.70
C PRO A 345 15.36 -17.85 -4.97
N LEU A 346 16.32 -18.40 -5.70
CA LEU A 346 17.69 -18.63 -5.26
C LEU A 346 18.64 -17.78 -6.09
N GLY A 347 19.64 -17.20 -5.45
CA GLY A 347 20.61 -16.30 -6.08
C GLY A 347 21.75 -16.00 -5.13
N LEU A 348 22.57 -15.02 -5.48
CA LEU A 348 23.77 -14.64 -4.73
C LEU A 348 23.83 -13.12 -4.57
N PRO A 349 24.45 -12.61 -3.49
CA PRO A 349 24.58 -11.17 -3.29
C PRO A 349 25.21 -10.49 -4.50
N LEU A 350 24.64 -9.39 -4.97
CA LEU A 350 25.14 -8.59 -6.08
C LEU A 350 25.09 -9.27 -7.45
N ALA A 351 24.54 -10.48 -7.56
CA ALA A 351 24.25 -11.11 -8.84
C ALA A 351 22.82 -10.74 -9.26
N ARG A 352 22.63 -10.32 -10.51
CA ARG A 352 21.30 -10.00 -11.05
C ARG A 352 20.56 -11.19 -11.67
N GLN A 353 21.11 -12.39 -11.51
CA GLN A 353 20.59 -13.65 -12.07
C GLN A 353 19.99 -14.49 -10.95
N GLU A 354 18.68 -14.71 -11.02
CA GLU A 354 17.90 -15.39 -9.97
C GLU A 354 17.21 -16.63 -10.56
N ILE A 355 17.37 -17.78 -9.90
CA ILE A 355 16.77 -19.05 -10.34
C ILE A 355 15.71 -19.46 -9.33
N ALA A 356 14.45 -19.56 -9.76
CA ALA A 356 13.35 -19.91 -8.87
C ALA A 356 13.10 -21.43 -8.84
N VAL A 357 12.88 -21.97 -7.64
CA VAL A 357 12.47 -23.36 -7.41
C VAL A 357 11.03 -23.36 -6.88
N GLY A 358 10.14 -24.12 -7.52
CA GLY A 358 8.76 -24.26 -7.07
C GLY A 358 8.61 -25.26 -5.92
N HIS A 359 7.55 -25.13 -5.13
CA HIS A 359 7.20 -26.10 -4.08
C HIS A 359 7.03 -27.54 -4.60
N ASP A 360 6.77 -27.71 -5.90
CA ASP A 360 6.65 -29.00 -6.58
C ASP A 360 7.94 -29.46 -7.27
N GLY A 361 9.06 -28.79 -6.98
CA GLY A 361 10.39 -29.14 -7.47
C GLY A 361 10.76 -28.63 -8.86
N ARG A 362 9.84 -27.90 -9.53
CA ARG A 362 10.13 -27.27 -10.82
C ARG A 362 11.22 -26.20 -10.69
N ILE A 363 11.99 -26.01 -11.74
CA ILE A 363 12.97 -24.92 -11.85
C ILE A 363 12.46 -23.90 -12.86
N LEU A 364 12.59 -22.61 -12.58
CA LEU A 364 12.16 -21.50 -13.43
C LEU A 364 13.28 -20.46 -13.57
N LEU A 365 13.52 -20.06 -14.80
CA LEU A 365 14.36 -18.93 -15.20
C LEU A 365 13.46 -17.86 -15.81
N ASP A 366 13.68 -16.59 -15.46
CA ASP A 366 12.95 -15.46 -16.03
C ASP A 366 13.93 -14.38 -16.49
N ARG A 367 13.99 -14.13 -17.81
CA ARG A 367 14.82 -13.10 -18.42
C ARG A 367 14.54 -11.71 -17.84
N SER A 368 13.34 -11.46 -17.33
CA SER A 368 12.97 -10.14 -16.80
C SER A 368 13.72 -9.73 -15.53
N SER A 369 14.37 -10.68 -14.83
CA SER A 369 15.37 -10.41 -13.79
C SER A 369 16.54 -9.59 -14.32
N LEU A 370 16.90 -9.75 -15.60
CA LEU A 370 17.95 -8.97 -16.25
C LEU A 370 17.44 -7.58 -16.66
N GLN A 371 17.19 -6.70 -15.67
CA GLN A 371 16.49 -5.44 -15.88
C GLN A 371 17.20 -4.48 -16.85
N VAL A 372 18.53 -4.44 -16.76
CA VAL A 372 19.41 -3.69 -17.67
C VAL A 372 20.11 -4.68 -18.60
N ARG A 373 20.23 -4.35 -19.89
CA ARG A 373 20.92 -5.23 -20.84
C ARG A 373 22.43 -5.20 -20.59
N ALA A 374 23.06 -6.36 -20.38
CA ALA A 374 24.53 -6.53 -20.34
C ALA A 374 24.97 -7.87 -20.96
N ALA A 375 26.22 -8.29 -20.75
CA ALA A 375 26.83 -9.42 -21.46
C ALA A 375 26.09 -10.76 -21.24
N ASP A 376 25.60 -11.01 -20.03
CA ASP A 376 24.69 -12.11 -19.69
C ASP A 376 23.33 -12.02 -20.40
N SER A 377 22.76 -10.81 -20.56
CA SER A 377 21.49 -10.57 -21.26
C SER A 377 21.56 -10.92 -22.74
N ASP A 378 22.73 -10.73 -23.35
CA ASP A 378 23.01 -11.08 -24.74
C ASP A 378 23.22 -12.59 -24.92
N ARG A 379 23.60 -13.32 -23.86
CA ARG A 379 23.72 -14.78 -23.86
C ARG A 379 22.40 -15.51 -23.64
N TRP A 380 21.29 -14.82 -23.33
CA TRP A 380 19.98 -15.47 -23.17
C TRP A 380 19.51 -16.14 -24.48
N ASP A 381 19.59 -17.47 -24.54
CA ASP A 381 19.29 -18.29 -25.72
C ASP A 381 17.96 -19.08 -25.60
N ARG A 382 17.16 -18.81 -24.56
CA ARG A 382 15.89 -19.51 -24.33
C ARG A 382 14.81 -19.01 -25.29
N PRO A 383 13.87 -19.88 -25.73
CA PRO A 383 12.84 -19.53 -26.72
C PRO A 383 11.81 -18.49 -26.28
N GLN A 384 11.71 -18.21 -24.97
CA GLN A 384 10.80 -17.26 -24.35
C GLN A 384 11.49 -16.54 -23.19
N ALA A 385 10.88 -15.46 -22.68
CA ALA A 385 11.38 -14.76 -21.51
C ALA A 385 11.35 -15.64 -20.25
N ARG A 386 10.36 -16.53 -20.14
CA ARG A 386 10.30 -17.55 -19.09
C ARG A 386 10.68 -18.91 -19.67
N TRP A 387 11.54 -19.62 -18.95
CA TRP A 387 11.92 -20.98 -19.27
C TRP A 387 11.84 -21.83 -18.00
N GLY A 388 11.10 -22.93 -18.07
CA GLY A 388 10.90 -23.84 -16.95
C GLY A 388 11.44 -25.24 -17.23
N LEU A 389 11.81 -25.94 -16.18
CA LEU A 389 12.11 -27.37 -16.17
C LEU A 389 11.17 -28.04 -15.14
N ARG A 390 10.22 -28.82 -15.62
CA ARG A 390 9.26 -29.53 -14.76
C ARG A 390 9.73 -30.94 -14.49
N LEU A 391 9.53 -31.37 -13.26
CA LEU A 391 9.84 -32.70 -12.74
C LEU A 391 8.54 -33.49 -12.52
N GLN A 392 8.52 -34.77 -12.88
CA GLN A 392 7.40 -35.68 -12.56
C GLN A 392 7.89 -37.13 -12.37
N VAL A 393 7.14 -37.91 -11.58
CA VAL A 393 7.33 -39.36 -11.47
C VAL A 393 6.50 -40.07 -12.53
N GLY A 394 7.14 -40.92 -13.33
CA GLY A 394 6.53 -41.66 -14.44
C GLY A 394 6.65 -40.97 -15.80
N LEU A 395 5.86 -41.47 -16.77
CA LEU A 395 5.96 -41.15 -18.20
C LEU A 395 4.81 -40.29 -18.75
N ARG A 396 3.68 -40.17 -18.03
CA ARG A 396 2.46 -39.52 -18.56
C ARG A 396 2.34 -38.08 -18.09
N ILE A 397 2.38 -37.14 -19.02
CA ILE A 397 2.12 -35.71 -18.78
C ILE A 397 0.62 -35.51 -18.62
N GLY A 398 0.21 -34.86 -17.52
CA GLY A 398 -1.18 -34.39 -17.32
C GLY A 398 -2.16 -35.36 -16.67
N ASP A 399 -1.78 -36.62 -16.40
CA ASP A 399 -2.65 -37.66 -15.81
C ASP A 399 -2.66 -37.65 -14.25
N ARG A 400 -2.38 -36.51 -13.59
CA ARG A 400 -2.39 -36.46 -12.12
C ARG A 400 -3.82 -36.50 -11.56
N VAL A 401 -4.23 -37.68 -11.07
CA VAL A 401 -5.51 -37.88 -10.35
C VAL A 401 -5.44 -37.33 -8.91
N SER A 402 -4.23 -37.22 -8.34
CA SER A 402 -3.95 -36.59 -7.05
C SER A 402 -2.65 -35.77 -7.11
N ILE A 403 -2.67 -34.54 -6.59
CA ILE A 403 -1.46 -33.72 -6.40
C ILE A 403 -0.75 -34.23 -5.13
N PRO A 404 0.54 -34.62 -5.18
CA PRO A 404 1.28 -35.03 -3.99
C PRO A 404 1.27 -33.92 -2.92
N GLU A 405 1.25 -34.30 -1.64
CA GLU A 405 1.56 -33.36 -0.56
C GLU A 405 3.07 -33.11 -0.54
N TYR A 406 3.47 -31.84 -0.70
CA TYR A 406 4.86 -31.41 -0.68
C TYR A 406 5.19 -30.79 0.67
N ALA A 407 6.33 -31.16 1.25
CA ALA A 407 6.91 -30.51 2.42
C ALA A 407 8.21 -29.81 2.02
N THR A 408 8.24 -28.49 2.15
CA THR A 408 9.40 -27.65 1.80
C THR A 408 10.04 -27.09 3.06
N GLU A 409 11.36 -27.03 3.11
CA GLU A 409 12.09 -26.35 4.18
C GLU A 409 13.36 -25.68 3.65
N LEU A 410 13.79 -24.61 4.34
CA LEU A 410 15.09 -23.99 4.18
C LEU A 410 16.09 -24.61 5.16
N LEU A 411 17.35 -24.76 4.77
CA LEU A 411 18.41 -25.19 5.69
C LEU A 411 18.51 -24.22 6.88
N ASP A 412 18.53 -24.77 8.09
CA ASP A 412 18.43 -24.05 9.37
C ASP A 412 17.21 -23.12 9.52
N GLY A 413 16.25 -23.16 8.58
CA GLY A 413 15.05 -22.32 8.56
C GLY A 413 15.21 -20.98 7.84
N TYR A 414 16.41 -20.59 7.39
CA TYR A 414 16.66 -19.27 6.78
C TYR A 414 17.74 -19.23 5.69
N LEU A 415 18.56 -20.27 5.54
CA LEU A 415 19.59 -20.30 4.50
C LEU A 415 18.94 -20.66 3.15
N PRO A 416 19.37 -20.06 2.02
CA PRO A 416 18.76 -20.26 0.71
C PRO A 416 19.23 -21.57 0.07
N ILE A 417 19.05 -22.66 0.80
CA ILE A 417 19.26 -24.04 0.40
C ILE A 417 17.94 -24.73 0.69
N ILE A 418 17.19 -24.99 -0.36
CA ILE A 418 15.81 -25.49 -0.27
C ILE A 418 15.81 -27.01 -0.35
N SER A 419 15.06 -27.67 0.54
CA SER A 419 14.78 -29.10 0.46
C SER A 419 13.27 -29.32 0.36
N THR A 420 12.84 -29.99 -0.71
CA THR A 420 11.44 -30.36 -0.95
C THR A 420 11.30 -31.88 -0.89
N ARG A 421 10.36 -32.36 -0.09
CA ARG A 421 10.05 -33.79 0.09
C ARG A 421 8.63 -34.08 -0.35
N TRP A 422 8.42 -35.19 -1.05
CA TRP A 422 7.09 -35.67 -1.42
C TRP A 422 7.07 -37.18 -1.62
N GLN A 423 5.88 -37.75 -1.65
CA GLN A 423 5.66 -39.15 -2.02
C GLN A 423 4.82 -39.24 -3.29
N ASP A 424 5.25 -40.04 -4.25
CA ASP A 424 4.54 -40.24 -5.51
C ASP A 424 4.79 -41.66 -6.03
N GLN A 425 3.73 -42.33 -6.49
CA GLN A 425 3.76 -43.73 -6.96
C GLN A 425 4.47 -44.73 -6.02
N GLY A 426 4.36 -44.53 -4.70
CA GLY A 426 5.01 -45.40 -3.70
C GLY A 426 6.50 -45.11 -3.48
N LEU A 427 7.07 -44.09 -4.12
CA LEU A 427 8.45 -43.65 -3.95
C LEU A 427 8.51 -42.42 -3.04
N ALA A 428 9.53 -42.34 -2.19
CA ALA A 428 9.84 -41.15 -1.41
C ALA A 428 10.92 -40.32 -2.14
N CYS A 429 10.61 -39.07 -2.46
CA CYS A 429 11.48 -38.18 -3.21
C CYS A 429 11.95 -37.02 -2.33
N VAL A 430 13.22 -36.66 -2.45
CA VAL A 430 13.81 -35.47 -1.83
C VAL A 430 14.63 -34.73 -2.86
N GLN A 431 14.26 -33.48 -3.14
CA GLN A 431 15.05 -32.57 -3.96
C GLN A 431 15.70 -31.51 -3.07
N THR A 432 17.01 -31.33 -3.20
CA THR A 432 17.74 -30.24 -2.56
C THR A 432 18.36 -29.34 -3.62
N ALA A 433 18.16 -28.03 -3.51
CA ALA A 433 18.62 -27.05 -4.48
C ALA A 433 19.41 -25.90 -3.83
N VAL A 434 20.48 -25.46 -4.49
CA VAL A 434 21.38 -24.40 -4.04
C VAL A 434 21.96 -23.64 -5.25
N ALA A 435 22.08 -22.32 -5.16
CA ALA A 435 22.68 -21.48 -6.20
C ALA A 435 24.14 -21.12 -5.85
N THR A 436 25.03 -21.08 -6.85
CA THR A 436 26.43 -20.67 -6.70
C THR A 436 26.96 -19.98 -7.97
N TYR A 437 28.09 -19.27 -7.87
CA TYR A 437 28.76 -18.68 -9.02
C TYR A 437 29.46 -19.77 -9.82
N LEU A 438 29.24 -19.81 -11.14
CA LEU A 438 29.95 -20.73 -12.03
C LEU A 438 31.47 -20.56 -11.88
N ASP A 439 31.89 -19.30 -11.80
CA ASP A 439 33.29 -18.93 -11.78
C ASP A 439 33.93 -18.87 -10.38
N GLY A 440 33.22 -19.35 -9.35
CA GLY A 440 33.64 -19.20 -7.95
C GLY A 440 33.41 -17.77 -7.45
N GLU A 441 33.81 -17.47 -6.21
CA GLU A 441 33.67 -16.13 -5.64
C GLU A 441 34.46 -15.11 -6.49
N PRO A 442 33.80 -14.08 -7.05
CA PRO A 442 34.50 -13.05 -7.81
C PRO A 442 35.36 -12.18 -6.88
N GLU A 443 36.57 -11.81 -7.30
CA GLU A 443 37.40 -10.83 -6.55
C GLU A 443 36.71 -9.47 -6.47
N ASP A 444 36.15 -9.03 -7.61
CA ASP A 444 35.30 -7.85 -7.74
C ASP A 444 34.01 -8.24 -8.46
N HIS A 445 32.87 -7.90 -7.88
CA HIS A 445 31.57 -8.18 -8.48
C HIS A 445 31.32 -7.23 -9.66
N ARG A 446 31.07 -7.79 -10.85
CA ARG A 446 30.61 -7.04 -12.03
C ARG A 446 29.09 -6.94 -12.04
N GLY A 447 28.38 -7.89 -11.47
CA GLY A 447 26.92 -7.95 -11.46
C GLY A 447 26.35 -8.89 -12.53
N ASP A 448 27.12 -9.21 -13.56
CA ASP A 448 26.75 -10.12 -14.65
C ASP A 448 27.44 -11.49 -14.59
N GLU A 449 27.98 -11.86 -13.41
CA GLU A 449 28.50 -13.21 -13.14
C GLU A 449 27.44 -14.28 -13.42
N THR A 450 27.86 -15.40 -14.03
CA THR A 450 26.94 -16.51 -14.32
C THR A 450 26.57 -17.23 -13.02
N VAL A 451 25.28 -17.24 -12.68
CA VAL A 451 24.72 -18.01 -11.56
C VAL A 451 24.27 -19.39 -12.04
N VAL A 452 24.54 -20.41 -11.23
CA VAL A 452 24.19 -21.81 -11.50
C VAL A 452 23.41 -22.37 -10.34
N LEU A 453 22.28 -23.02 -10.65
CA LEU A 453 21.55 -23.84 -9.69
C LEU A 453 22.07 -25.27 -9.75
N LEU A 454 22.53 -25.78 -8.61
CA LEU A 454 22.71 -27.21 -8.41
C LEU A 454 21.46 -27.79 -7.74
N SER A 455 20.92 -28.86 -8.31
CA SER A 455 19.74 -29.56 -7.79
C SER A 455 20.02 -31.06 -7.71
N ARG A 456 20.00 -31.64 -6.51
CA ARG A 456 20.12 -33.09 -6.28
C ARG A 456 18.74 -33.68 -5.99
N LEU A 457 18.36 -34.71 -6.73
CA LEU A 457 17.16 -35.51 -6.47
C LEU A 457 17.58 -36.89 -5.95
N ILE A 458 17.10 -37.24 -4.77
CA ILE A 458 17.24 -38.57 -4.16
C ILE A 458 15.86 -39.23 -4.18
N VAL A 459 15.80 -40.41 -4.79
CA VAL A 459 14.58 -41.24 -4.84
C VAL A 459 14.82 -42.50 -4.04
N HIS A 460 13.99 -42.73 -3.03
CA HIS A 460 14.10 -43.85 -2.10
C HIS A 460 12.89 -44.79 -2.24
N ASN A 461 13.14 -46.10 -2.20
CA ASN A 461 12.13 -47.13 -2.11
C ASN A 461 11.80 -47.43 -0.63
N PRO A 462 10.65 -46.98 -0.10
CA PRO A 462 10.29 -47.21 1.30
C PRO A 462 9.74 -48.61 1.59
N THR A 463 9.70 -49.50 0.60
CA THR A 463 9.03 -50.80 0.70
C THR A 463 10.01 -51.97 0.80
N ASP A 464 9.48 -53.14 1.19
CA ASP A 464 10.21 -54.41 1.26
C ASP A 464 10.39 -55.11 -0.11
N GLU A 465 9.79 -54.57 -1.17
CA GLU A 465 9.84 -55.16 -2.52
C GLU A 465 10.67 -54.29 -3.48
N PRO A 466 11.38 -54.88 -4.45
CA PRO A 466 12.09 -54.11 -5.46
C PRO A 466 11.13 -53.31 -6.35
N VAL A 467 11.49 -52.07 -6.68
CA VAL A 467 10.68 -51.16 -7.51
C VAL A 467 11.49 -50.65 -8.69
N GLY A 468 10.94 -50.79 -9.89
CA GLY A 468 11.42 -50.08 -11.08
C GLY A 468 10.81 -48.69 -11.13
N ALA A 469 11.64 -47.66 -11.25
CA ALA A 469 11.20 -46.27 -11.23
C ALA A 469 11.63 -45.53 -12.50
N VAL A 470 10.80 -44.57 -12.90
CA VAL A 470 11.12 -43.62 -13.97
C VAL A 470 10.80 -42.23 -13.48
N ILE A 471 11.78 -41.34 -13.55
CA ILE A 471 11.59 -39.91 -13.35
C ILE A 471 11.72 -39.24 -14.71
N SER A 472 10.85 -38.27 -15.01
CA SER A 472 10.93 -37.51 -16.26
C SER A 472 10.96 -36.01 -16.03
N TRP A 473 11.72 -35.33 -16.90
CA TRP A 473 11.73 -33.88 -17.02
C TRP A 473 11.31 -33.42 -18.41
N HIS A 474 10.65 -32.27 -18.48
CA HIS A 474 10.39 -31.55 -19.72
C HIS A 474 10.57 -30.05 -19.52
N THR A 475 10.83 -29.36 -20.63
CA THR A 475 10.98 -27.90 -20.63
C THR A 475 9.64 -27.21 -20.89
N GLU A 476 9.51 -25.99 -20.40
CA GLU A 476 8.42 -25.08 -20.73
C GLU A 476 9.00 -23.75 -21.25
N PRO A 477 8.78 -23.37 -22.52
CA PRO A 477 8.02 -24.10 -23.54
C PRO A 477 8.69 -25.43 -23.94
N ALA A 478 7.90 -26.31 -24.57
CA ALA A 478 8.35 -27.62 -25.06
C ALA A 478 9.50 -27.49 -26.08
N GLU A 479 10.65 -28.07 -25.77
CA GLU A 479 11.83 -28.10 -26.64
C GLU A 479 12.15 -29.52 -27.11
N ALA A 480 12.81 -29.64 -28.27
CA ALA A 480 13.41 -30.88 -28.71
C ALA A 480 14.81 -31.02 -28.10
N LEU A 481 14.96 -31.93 -27.15
CA LEU A 481 16.19 -32.11 -26.38
C LEU A 481 17.14 -33.14 -27.02
N VAL A 482 18.43 -33.02 -26.71
CA VAL A 482 19.49 -33.96 -27.10
C VAL A 482 20.42 -34.14 -25.90
N LEU A 483 20.86 -35.37 -25.64
CA LEU A 483 21.77 -35.70 -24.54
C LEU A 483 23.12 -36.17 -25.09
N ASN A 484 24.19 -35.44 -24.77
CA ASN A 484 25.55 -35.75 -25.17
C ASN A 484 26.47 -35.79 -23.95
N HIS A 485 26.92 -36.99 -23.52
CA HIS A 485 27.87 -37.14 -22.41
C HIS A 485 27.48 -36.36 -21.13
N GLY A 486 26.21 -36.42 -20.72
CA GLY A 486 25.69 -35.68 -19.56
C GLY A 486 25.30 -34.21 -19.85
N LEU A 487 25.55 -33.69 -21.04
CA LEU A 487 25.11 -32.35 -21.46
C LEU A 487 23.74 -32.44 -22.11
N VAL A 488 22.75 -31.74 -21.55
CA VAL A 488 21.44 -31.58 -22.14
C VAL A 488 21.41 -30.31 -22.97
N MET A 489 21.15 -30.49 -24.26
CA MET A 489 21.08 -29.44 -25.27
C MET A 489 19.70 -29.41 -25.90
N ALA A 490 19.31 -28.30 -26.54
CA ALA A 490 18.09 -28.19 -27.32
C ALA A 490 18.43 -27.94 -28.80
N ARG A 491 17.76 -28.65 -29.72
CA ARG A 491 17.88 -28.45 -31.17
C ARG A 491 16.79 -27.56 -31.76
N GLY A 492 15.75 -27.25 -30.99
CA GLY A 492 14.63 -26.41 -31.42
C GLY A 492 13.50 -26.37 -30.40
N VAL A 493 12.51 -25.52 -30.66
CA VAL A 493 11.28 -25.37 -29.84
C VAL A 493 10.06 -25.84 -30.64
N PHE A 494 9.09 -26.45 -29.95
CA PHE A 494 7.80 -26.77 -30.54
C PHE A 494 6.84 -25.59 -30.45
N ARG A 495 6.30 -25.14 -31.61
CA ARG A 495 5.20 -24.17 -31.70
C ARG A 495 4.09 -24.74 -32.55
N ASP A 496 2.87 -24.75 -32.03
CA ASP A 496 1.69 -25.31 -32.70
C ASP A 496 1.93 -26.74 -33.25
N GLY A 497 2.66 -27.56 -32.49
CA GLY A 497 3.02 -28.93 -32.86
C GLY A 497 4.11 -29.06 -33.93
N ARG A 498 4.76 -27.97 -34.36
CA ARG A 498 5.87 -27.98 -35.32
C ARG A 498 7.18 -27.63 -34.65
N LEU A 499 8.24 -28.36 -35.01
CA LEU A 499 9.60 -28.07 -34.54
C LEU A 499 10.20 -26.91 -35.33
N GLU A 500 10.45 -25.80 -34.65
CA GLU A 500 11.29 -24.70 -35.12
C GLU A 500 12.73 -24.98 -34.67
N SER A 501 13.60 -25.34 -35.62
CA SER A 501 15.00 -25.66 -35.30
C SER A 501 15.80 -24.42 -34.93
N TYR A 502 16.69 -24.55 -33.95
CA TYR A 502 17.67 -23.53 -33.64
C TYR A 502 18.82 -23.54 -34.66
N PRO A 503 19.48 -22.39 -34.89
CA PRO A 503 20.65 -22.33 -35.76
C PRO A 503 21.79 -23.23 -35.27
N GLU A 504 21.94 -23.33 -33.95
CA GLU A 504 22.94 -24.15 -33.26
C GLU A 504 22.28 -24.86 -32.06
N LEU A 505 22.94 -25.89 -31.53
CA LEU A 505 22.48 -26.57 -30.32
C LEU A 505 22.58 -25.63 -29.11
N GLY A 506 21.44 -25.29 -28.50
CA GLY A 506 21.37 -24.44 -27.32
C GLY A 506 21.67 -25.22 -26.04
N TYR A 507 22.57 -24.73 -25.20
CA TYR A 507 22.94 -25.40 -23.95
C TYR A 507 21.85 -25.24 -22.89
N ARG A 508 21.39 -26.30 -22.21
CA ARG A 508 20.38 -26.18 -21.15
C ARG A 508 20.95 -26.43 -19.76
N PHE A 509 21.48 -27.62 -19.50
CA PHE A 509 22.04 -28.00 -18.19
C PHE A 509 22.93 -29.25 -18.30
N HIS A 510 23.70 -29.51 -17.25
CA HIS A 510 24.50 -30.73 -17.11
C HIS A 510 23.84 -31.69 -16.11
N ILE A 511 23.97 -33.00 -16.35
CA ILE A 511 23.50 -34.05 -15.45
C ILE A 511 24.66 -34.91 -14.95
N LYS A 512 24.59 -35.31 -13.67
CA LYS A 512 25.47 -36.32 -13.07
C LYS A 512 24.62 -37.40 -12.45
N HIS A 513 24.92 -38.65 -12.76
CA HIS A 513 24.18 -39.81 -12.26
C HIS A 513 25.14 -41.00 -12.12
N ASP A 514 24.75 -42.01 -11.35
CA ASP A 514 25.59 -43.21 -11.20
C ASP A 514 25.65 -43.99 -12.52
N PRO A 515 26.78 -44.67 -12.83
CA PRO A 515 26.95 -45.41 -14.08
C PRO A 515 25.91 -46.51 -14.34
N ASP A 516 25.34 -47.08 -13.27
CA ASP A 516 24.34 -48.16 -13.34
C ASP A 516 22.92 -47.65 -13.67
N GLN A 517 22.74 -46.33 -13.68
CA GLN A 517 21.47 -45.67 -13.98
C GLN A 517 21.44 -45.25 -15.46
N ARG A 518 20.26 -45.37 -16.09
CA ARG A 518 20.10 -45.01 -17.52
C ARG A 518 19.37 -43.68 -17.66
N VAL A 519 19.99 -42.73 -18.35
CA VAL A 519 19.34 -41.49 -18.78
C VAL A 519 19.22 -41.44 -20.30
N GLU A 520 18.05 -41.10 -20.81
CA GLU A 520 17.80 -40.98 -22.25
C GLU A 520 16.78 -39.87 -22.56
N VAL A 521 16.83 -39.34 -23.77
CA VAL A 521 15.82 -38.40 -24.27
C VAL A 521 14.90 -39.14 -25.24
N VAL A 522 13.59 -38.98 -25.06
CA VAL A 522 12.57 -39.53 -25.97
C VAL A 522 11.66 -38.41 -26.47
N ASP A 523 11.15 -38.57 -27.69
CA ASP A 523 10.14 -37.65 -28.24
C ASP A 523 8.79 -37.86 -27.54
N ASP A 524 8.08 -36.77 -27.26
CA ASP A 524 6.75 -36.79 -26.64
C ASP A 524 5.80 -35.82 -27.37
N PRO A 525 4.55 -36.22 -27.66
CA PRO A 525 3.63 -35.40 -28.44
C PRO A 525 3.13 -34.13 -27.74
N VAL A 526 3.25 -34.04 -26.40
CA VAL A 526 2.79 -32.91 -25.58
C VAL A 526 3.97 -32.07 -25.09
N ALA A 527 5.00 -32.69 -24.56
CA ALA A 527 6.19 -32.02 -24.03
C ALA A 527 7.30 -31.76 -25.07
N GLY A 528 7.15 -32.26 -26.30
CA GLY A 528 8.19 -32.22 -27.32
C GLY A 528 9.27 -33.27 -27.09
N SER A 529 10.01 -33.16 -25.98
CA SER A 529 10.94 -34.19 -25.51
C SER A 529 10.82 -34.41 -24.01
N LEU A 530 10.97 -35.67 -23.60
CA LEU A 530 11.12 -36.08 -22.20
C LEU A 530 12.55 -36.54 -21.95
N LEU A 531 13.20 -35.97 -20.95
CA LEU A 531 14.43 -36.52 -20.37
C LEU A 531 14.02 -37.57 -19.33
N LEU A 532 14.32 -38.84 -19.58
CA LEU A 532 13.96 -39.97 -18.73
C LEU A 532 15.16 -40.46 -17.94
N TRP A 533 15.02 -40.54 -16.62
CA TRP A 533 15.95 -41.24 -15.73
C TRP A 533 15.31 -42.52 -15.24
N LYS A 534 15.90 -43.66 -15.62
CA LYS A 534 15.39 -45.02 -15.37
C LYS A 534 16.38 -45.79 -14.50
N PHE A 535 15.86 -46.41 -13.46
CA PHE A 535 16.63 -47.21 -12.51
C PHE A 535 15.74 -48.24 -11.81
N ALA A 536 16.37 -49.22 -11.16
CA ALA A 536 15.71 -50.17 -10.28
C ALA A 536 16.26 -49.98 -8.86
N LEU A 537 15.39 -50.02 -7.87
CA LEU A 537 15.74 -49.95 -6.46
C LEU A 537 15.36 -51.26 -5.78
N GLU A 538 16.30 -51.90 -5.10
CA GLU A 538 15.97 -52.93 -4.12
C GLU A 538 15.22 -52.31 -2.93
N ALA A 539 14.72 -53.16 -2.03
CA ALA A 539 14.10 -52.72 -0.79
C ALA A 539 15.01 -51.75 -0.02
N TYR A 540 14.47 -50.59 0.40
CA TYR A 540 15.18 -49.56 1.16
C TYR A 540 16.41 -48.92 0.49
N GLN A 541 16.61 -49.16 -0.81
CA GLN A 541 17.67 -48.49 -1.56
C GLN A 541 17.21 -47.12 -2.08
N HIS A 542 18.20 -46.30 -2.46
CA HIS A 542 17.98 -45.02 -3.11
C HIS A 542 18.85 -44.88 -4.36
N ALA A 543 18.40 -44.02 -5.27
CA ALA A 543 19.16 -43.55 -6.42
C ALA A 543 19.25 -42.02 -6.38
N THR A 544 20.34 -41.49 -6.93
CA THR A 544 20.64 -40.05 -6.93
C THR A 544 20.96 -39.56 -8.33
N ILE A 545 20.43 -38.39 -8.68
CA ILE A 545 20.80 -37.62 -9.87
C ILE A 545 20.99 -36.15 -9.49
N GLU A 546 21.98 -35.50 -10.10
CA GLU A 546 22.28 -34.10 -9.91
C GLU A 546 22.14 -33.34 -11.23
N LEU A 547 21.57 -32.15 -11.16
CA LEU A 547 21.43 -31.21 -12.28
C LEU A 547 22.22 -29.94 -11.96
N ALA A 548 22.99 -29.45 -12.93
CA ALA A 548 23.62 -28.13 -12.88
C ALA A 548 23.02 -27.25 -13.98
N VAL A 549 22.14 -26.32 -13.57
CA VAL A 549 21.35 -25.46 -14.47
C VAL A 549 21.90 -24.03 -14.41
N PRO A 550 22.69 -23.59 -15.40
CA PRO A 550 23.13 -22.20 -15.46
C PRO A 550 21.99 -21.29 -15.92
N PHE A 551 21.91 -20.08 -15.35
CA PHE A 551 20.89 -19.09 -15.73
C PHE A 551 21.04 -18.68 -17.20
N VAL A 552 22.28 -18.42 -17.63
CA VAL A 552 22.67 -18.20 -19.04
C VAL A 552 23.68 -19.26 -19.49
N PRO A 553 23.70 -19.65 -20.78
CA PRO A 553 24.62 -20.67 -21.27
C PRO A 553 26.10 -20.29 -21.03
N PRO A 554 26.97 -21.30 -20.76
CA PRO A 554 28.42 -21.10 -20.66
C PRO A 554 28.98 -20.40 -21.91
N ALA A 555 29.79 -19.36 -21.71
CA ALA A 555 30.32 -18.53 -22.78
C ALA A 555 31.41 -19.24 -23.62
N ASP A 556 32.18 -20.14 -23.01
CA ASP A 556 33.32 -20.81 -23.61
C ASP A 556 33.51 -22.24 -23.08
N ASP A 557 34.51 -22.96 -23.60
CA ASP A 557 34.85 -24.32 -23.17
C ASP A 557 35.29 -24.38 -21.70
N HIS A 558 35.95 -23.34 -21.20
CA HIS A 558 36.39 -23.28 -19.81
C HIS A 558 35.18 -23.27 -18.86
N GLN A 559 34.19 -22.42 -19.11
CA GLN A 559 32.95 -22.41 -18.33
C GLN A 559 32.17 -23.73 -18.45
N ARG A 560 32.23 -24.42 -19.60
CA ARG A 560 31.64 -25.77 -19.75
C ARG A 560 32.34 -26.80 -18.87
N GLU A 561 33.68 -26.81 -18.86
CA GLU A 561 34.48 -27.69 -18.01
C GLU A 561 34.22 -27.43 -16.52
N ARG A 562 34.17 -26.15 -16.12
CA ARG A 562 33.84 -25.75 -14.75
C ARG A 562 32.47 -26.21 -14.31
N LEU A 563 31.46 -26.01 -15.15
CA LEU A 563 30.08 -26.44 -14.88
C LEU A 563 30.02 -27.96 -14.67
N ALA A 564 30.73 -28.73 -15.50
CA ALA A 564 30.84 -30.18 -15.35
C ALA A 564 31.63 -30.58 -14.08
N ALA A 565 32.56 -29.75 -13.60
CA ALA A 565 33.37 -30.00 -12.42
C ALA A 565 32.68 -29.68 -11.08
N LEU A 566 31.62 -28.85 -11.06
CA LEU A 566 30.91 -28.46 -9.82
C LEU A 566 30.46 -29.67 -8.99
N ASN A 567 30.87 -29.74 -7.73
CA ASN A 567 30.45 -30.79 -6.80
C ASN A 567 29.31 -30.26 -5.91
N PHE A 568 28.24 -31.04 -5.77
CA PHE A 568 27.06 -30.63 -5.01
C PHE A 568 27.34 -30.45 -3.51
N ASP A 569 27.99 -31.42 -2.87
CA ASP A 569 28.24 -31.38 -1.42
C ASP A 569 29.20 -30.24 -1.04
N ASP A 570 30.26 -30.05 -1.83
CA ASP A 570 31.20 -28.94 -1.65
C ASP A 570 30.50 -27.59 -1.81
N THR A 571 29.57 -27.50 -2.77
CA THR A 571 28.78 -26.27 -3.00
C THR A 571 27.84 -26.00 -1.83
N VAL A 572 27.11 -27.01 -1.34
CA VAL A 572 26.24 -26.85 -0.15
C VAL A 572 27.05 -26.36 1.05
N LEU A 573 28.24 -26.93 1.28
CA LEU A 573 29.13 -26.51 2.36
C LEU A 573 29.62 -25.07 2.17
N LEU A 574 30.03 -24.70 0.95
CA LEU A 574 30.48 -23.36 0.60
C LEU A 574 29.39 -22.32 0.84
N GLU A 575 28.19 -22.55 0.29
CA GLU A 575 27.08 -21.61 0.40
C GLU A 575 26.54 -21.51 1.81
N THR A 576 26.48 -22.62 2.56
CA THR A 576 26.15 -22.60 3.99
C THR A 576 27.09 -21.67 4.76
N LYS A 577 28.40 -21.78 4.49
CA LYS A 577 29.41 -20.93 5.13
C LYS A 577 29.26 -19.47 4.70
N ARG A 578 29.10 -19.20 3.41
CA ARG A 578 28.93 -17.84 2.87
C ARG A 578 27.75 -17.13 3.52
N TRP A 579 26.57 -17.75 3.49
CA TRP A 579 25.35 -17.13 4.02
C TRP A 579 25.37 -16.96 5.53
N ARG A 580 25.89 -17.93 6.30
CA ARG A 580 26.09 -17.76 7.75
C ARG A 580 27.02 -16.58 8.05
N GLN A 581 28.16 -16.47 7.35
CA GLN A 581 29.07 -15.34 7.53
C GLN A 581 28.45 -13.97 7.21
N ILE A 582 27.50 -13.92 6.28
CA ILE A 582 26.74 -12.70 5.98
C ILE A 582 25.78 -12.38 7.11
N VAL A 583 24.98 -13.36 7.55
CA VAL A 583 23.98 -13.20 8.62
C VAL A 583 24.64 -12.88 9.96
N ASP A 584 25.78 -13.49 10.29
CA ASP A 584 26.51 -13.29 11.55
C ASP A 584 27.10 -11.88 11.71
N LYS A 585 27.15 -11.07 10.63
CA LYS A 585 27.56 -9.64 10.71
C LYS A 585 26.44 -8.73 11.17
N ALA A 586 25.18 -9.16 11.05
CA ALA A 586 24.03 -8.37 11.43
C ALA A 586 23.77 -8.45 12.94
N ALA A 587 23.06 -7.46 13.48
CA ALA A 587 22.51 -7.52 14.82
C ALA A 587 21.68 -8.79 15.03
N ARG A 588 21.82 -9.46 16.18
CA ARG A 588 21.10 -10.70 16.50
C ARG A 588 19.89 -10.38 17.35
N PHE A 589 18.73 -10.93 16.96
CA PHE A 589 17.49 -10.92 17.74
C PHE A 589 17.05 -12.37 17.95
N GLU A 590 17.13 -12.85 19.18
CA GLU A 590 16.59 -14.14 19.59
C GLU A 590 15.44 -13.92 20.55
N THR A 591 14.26 -14.34 20.14
CA THR A 591 13.03 -14.34 20.93
C THR A 591 12.62 -15.77 21.24
N PRO A 592 11.69 -15.99 22.19
CA PRO A 592 11.08 -17.30 22.41
C PRO A 592 10.37 -17.88 21.17
N ASP A 593 9.96 -17.03 20.22
CA ASP A 593 9.32 -17.45 18.97
C ASP A 593 10.37 -17.71 17.88
N ARG A 594 10.80 -18.97 17.73
CA ARG A 594 11.79 -19.40 16.72
C ARG A 594 11.45 -18.93 15.30
N LEU A 595 10.16 -18.93 14.95
CA LEU A 595 9.68 -18.45 13.64
C LEU A 595 10.13 -17.02 13.36
N LEU A 596 10.06 -16.12 14.35
CA LEU A 596 10.45 -14.72 14.20
C LEU A 596 11.96 -14.58 14.04
N ASN A 597 12.72 -15.40 14.76
CA ASN A 597 14.19 -15.40 14.68
C ASN A 597 14.65 -15.89 13.29
N ASP A 598 14.02 -16.95 12.77
CA ASP A 598 14.27 -17.48 11.43
C ASP A 598 13.86 -16.46 10.36
N PHE A 599 12.68 -15.85 10.49
CA PHE A 599 12.18 -14.82 9.56
C PHE A 599 13.11 -13.59 9.52
N TYR A 600 13.58 -13.12 10.68
CA TYR A 600 14.52 -12.01 10.76
C TYR A 600 15.81 -12.27 9.98
N LYS A 601 16.33 -13.52 10.02
CA LYS A 601 17.52 -13.94 9.28
C LYS A 601 17.21 -14.14 7.79
N ALA A 602 16.10 -14.78 7.46
CA ALA A 602 15.67 -15.05 6.09
C ALA A 602 15.44 -13.76 5.29
N GLN A 603 14.84 -12.74 5.89
CA GLN A 603 14.58 -11.46 5.22
C GLN A 603 15.87 -10.75 4.74
N LEU A 604 16.98 -10.90 5.48
CA LEU A 604 18.29 -10.40 5.02
C LEU A 604 18.79 -11.19 3.79
N VAL A 605 18.65 -12.51 3.83
CA VAL A 605 18.98 -13.38 2.68
C VAL A 605 18.16 -13.00 1.46
N HIS A 606 16.84 -12.85 1.61
CA HIS A 606 15.94 -12.44 0.54
C HIS A 606 16.38 -11.10 -0.07
N THR A 607 16.64 -10.09 0.78
CA THR A 607 17.11 -8.77 0.36
C THR A 607 18.36 -8.85 -0.52
N LEU A 608 19.30 -9.73 -0.16
CA LEU A 608 20.57 -9.85 -0.89
C LEU A 608 20.47 -10.71 -2.14
N ILE A 609 19.55 -11.67 -2.19
CA ILE A 609 19.25 -12.42 -3.43
C ILE A 609 18.62 -11.50 -4.47
N THR A 610 17.75 -10.59 -4.05
CA THR A 610 17.09 -9.63 -4.95
C THR A 610 17.98 -8.46 -5.34
N ALA A 611 19.08 -8.21 -4.62
CA ALA A 611 19.90 -7.04 -4.83
C ALA A 611 20.74 -7.14 -6.12
N ASP A 612 20.50 -6.22 -7.03
CA ASP A 612 21.23 -6.10 -8.27
C ASP A 612 22.47 -5.21 -8.10
N ARG A 613 23.57 -5.60 -8.75
CA ARG A 613 24.68 -4.68 -9.03
C ARG A 613 24.63 -4.26 -10.49
N ASP A 614 24.59 -2.95 -10.73
CA ASP A 614 24.65 -2.39 -12.08
C ASP A 614 26.01 -2.70 -12.74
N PRO A 615 26.05 -3.42 -13.87
CA PRO A 615 27.29 -3.78 -14.54
C PRO A 615 28.12 -2.63 -15.11
N TYR A 616 27.51 -1.45 -15.29
CA TYR A 616 28.13 -0.30 -15.92
C TYR A 616 28.48 0.76 -14.88
N GLU A 617 27.51 1.12 -14.04
CA GLU A 617 27.66 2.20 -13.07
C GLU A 617 28.23 1.72 -11.73
N GLY A 618 28.20 0.41 -11.46
CA GLY A 618 28.66 -0.23 -10.22
C GLY A 618 27.77 0.05 -9.00
N THR A 619 26.64 0.74 -9.20
CA THR A 619 25.67 1.06 -8.15
C THR A 619 24.83 -0.15 -7.76
N TRP A 620 24.44 -0.21 -6.49
CA TRP A 620 23.59 -1.29 -5.99
C TRP A 620 22.13 -0.86 -6.09
N GLN A 621 21.29 -1.76 -6.60
CA GLN A 621 19.89 -1.52 -6.91
C GLN A 621 19.05 -2.53 -6.14
N LEU A 622 17.90 -2.08 -5.65
CA LEU A 622 17.05 -2.90 -4.81
C LEU A 622 15.62 -2.94 -5.36
N PRO A 623 15.30 -3.93 -6.21
CA PRO A 623 13.96 -4.19 -6.69
C PRO A 623 12.94 -4.34 -5.56
N ALA A 624 11.67 -4.08 -5.85
CA ALA A 624 10.58 -4.19 -4.88
C ALA A 624 10.36 -5.63 -4.36
N ALA A 625 10.71 -6.61 -5.19
CA ALA A 625 10.67 -8.03 -4.92
C ALA A 625 11.55 -8.76 -5.95
N THR A 626 11.65 -10.09 -5.89
CA THR A 626 12.56 -10.85 -6.77
C THR A 626 11.90 -11.18 -8.12
N LEU A 627 12.71 -11.54 -9.12
CA LEU A 627 12.32 -11.88 -10.49
C LEU A 627 11.96 -10.64 -11.32
N SER A 628 10.71 -10.54 -11.77
CA SER A 628 10.30 -9.56 -12.78
C SER A 628 10.09 -8.13 -12.25
N GLU A 629 10.29 -7.92 -10.96
CA GLU A 629 9.89 -6.72 -10.25
C GLU A 629 10.92 -5.60 -10.40
N LYS A 630 10.43 -4.36 -10.54
CA LYS A 630 11.30 -3.19 -10.79
C LYS A 630 11.68 -2.48 -9.51
N VAL A 631 12.64 -1.57 -9.61
CA VAL A 631 12.98 -0.68 -8.49
C VAL A 631 11.93 0.44 -8.38
N GLY A 632 11.53 0.72 -7.16
CA GLY A 632 10.84 1.94 -6.78
C GLY A 632 11.45 2.46 -5.50
N ILE A 633 11.93 3.70 -5.46
CA ILE A 633 12.61 4.25 -4.27
C ILE A 633 11.75 4.14 -3.01
N ARG A 634 10.43 4.41 -3.09
CA ARG A 634 9.48 4.21 -1.98
C ARG A 634 9.42 2.77 -1.49
N ARG A 635 9.64 1.79 -2.38
CA ARG A 635 9.65 0.36 -2.05
C ARG A 635 11.02 -0.09 -1.53
N ALA A 636 12.10 0.49 -2.07
CA ALA A 636 13.48 0.17 -1.73
C ALA A 636 13.91 0.72 -0.35
N TYR A 637 13.33 1.81 0.15
CA TYR A 637 13.79 2.39 1.42
C TYR A 637 13.60 1.44 2.60
N SER A 638 12.50 0.67 2.65
CA SER A 638 12.19 -0.22 3.78
C SER A 638 13.26 -1.31 3.96
N PRO A 639 13.65 -2.09 2.93
CA PRO A 639 14.75 -3.04 3.06
C PRO A 639 16.11 -2.36 3.27
N ILE A 640 16.37 -1.15 2.74
CA ILE A 640 17.59 -0.37 3.10
C ILE A 640 17.59 -0.02 4.60
N ARG A 641 16.46 0.42 5.14
CA ARG A 641 16.29 0.69 6.57
C ARG A 641 16.49 -0.57 7.40
N ALA A 642 16.05 -1.72 6.89
CA ALA A 642 16.25 -3.01 7.53
C ALA A 642 17.75 -3.39 7.64
N LEU A 643 18.62 -2.88 6.75
CA LEU A 643 20.07 -2.98 6.88
C LEU A 643 20.62 -2.05 7.97
N GLU A 644 20.10 -0.82 8.07
CA GLU A 644 20.51 0.14 9.11
C GLU A 644 20.26 -0.40 10.53
N ILE A 645 19.05 -0.92 10.79
CA ILE A 645 18.70 -1.46 12.12
C ILE A 645 19.51 -2.72 12.49
N ARG A 646 20.09 -3.38 11.48
CA ARG A 646 21.01 -4.52 11.63
C ARG A 646 22.46 -4.10 11.87
N GLY A 647 22.78 -2.81 11.78
CA GLY A 647 24.16 -2.32 11.84
C GLY A 647 24.95 -2.50 10.54
N LEU A 648 24.30 -2.89 9.44
CA LEU A 648 24.93 -3.08 8.13
C LEU A 648 25.03 -1.75 7.36
N HIS A 649 25.58 -0.72 8.02
CA HIS A 649 25.56 0.67 7.56
C HIS A 649 26.28 0.88 6.21
N ASP A 650 27.41 0.20 5.99
CA ASP A 650 28.18 0.31 4.74
C ASP A 650 27.39 -0.24 3.54
N MET A 651 26.60 -1.29 3.78
CA MET A 651 25.74 -1.88 2.78
C MET A 651 24.57 -0.95 2.45
N ALA A 652 23.92 -0.38 3.47
CA ALA A 652 22.88 0.63 3.30
C ALA A 652 23.40 1.85 2.53
N ALA A 653 24.61 2.33 2.86
CA ALA A 653 25.26 3.44 2.15
C ALA A 653 25.47 3.13 0.65
N SER A 654 25.76 1.88 0.29
CA SER A 654 25.98 1.45 -1.10
C SER A 654 24.70 1.57 -1.94
N PHE A 655 23.54 1.21 -1.39
CA PHE A 655 22.25 1.43 -2.05
C PHE A 655 21.87 2.93 -2.10
N LEU A 656 22.09 3.67 -1.01
CA LEU A 656 21.80 5.10 -0.95
C LEU A 656 22.65 5.93 -1.93
N ALA A 657 23.86 5.47 -2.26
CA ALA A 657 24.71 6.10 -3.26
C ALA A 657 24.03 6.15 -4.64
N ALA A 658 23.21 5.15 -4.99
CA ALA A 658 22.44 5.15 -6.24
C ALA A 658 21.43 6.31 -6.28
N PHE A 659 20.80 6.64 -5.15
CA PHE A 659 19.83 7.75 -5.05
C PHE A 659 20.53 9.10 -5.29
N ILE A 660 21.70 9.29 -4.68
CA ILE A 660 22.51 10.50 -4.87
C ILE A 660 22.98 10.62 -6.31
N ARG A 661 23.52 9.55 -6.91
CA ARG A 661 23.98 9.55 -8.31
C ARG A 661 22.83 9.86 -9.28
N GLY A 662 21.65 9.30 -9.01
CA GLY A 662 20.45 9.47 -9.82
C GLY A 662 19.76 10.83 -9.69
N GLN A 663 20.24 11.73 -8.82
CA GLN A 663 19.60 13.03 -8.56
C GLN A 663 19.41 13.83 -9.86
N SER A 664 18.19 14.30 -10.12
CA SER A 664 17.80 15.06 -11.33
C SER A 664 17.85 14.29 -12.65
N SER A 665 17.99 12.96 -12.64
CA SER A 665 18.03 12.16 -13.88
C SER A 665 16.65 11.87 -14.47
N LEU A 666 15.59 11.89 -13.65
CA LEU A 666 14.22 11.55 -14.02
C LEU A 666 13.21 12.54 -13.40
N ASP A 667 12.20 12.96 -14.16
CA ASP A 667 11.14 13.87 -13.69
C ASP A 667 10.13 13.14 -12.77
N MET A 668 9.55 13.83 -11.79
CA MET A 668 8.38 13.29 -11.08
C MET A 668 7.14 13.36 -11.97
N VAL A 669 6.24 12.40 -11.81
CA VAL A 669 5.01 12.31 -12.61
C VAL A 669 3.95 13.26 -12.04
N GLY A 670 3.57 14.28 -12.81
CA GLY A 670 2.60 15.27 -12.37
C GLY A 670 2.80 16.63 -13.02
N ARG A 671 2.30 17.66 -12.36
CA ARG A 671 2.48 19.07 -12.78
C ARG A 671 3.73 19.73 -12.19
N PHE A 672 4.79 18.95 -12.02
CA PHE A 672 6.09 19.47 -11.60
C PHE A 672 6.72 20.28 -12.74
N THR A 673 7.39 21.37 -12.38
CA THR A 673 7.90 22.36 -13.34
C THR A 673 9.31 22.07 -13.84
N ASP A 674 10.09 21.29 -13.08
CA ASP A 674 11.44 20.85 -13.41
C ASP A 674 11.78 19.57 -12.63
N ARG A 675 12.98 19.00 -12.85
CA ARG A 675 13.56 17.87 -12.10
C ARG A 675 14.76 18.24 -11.24
N LEU A 676 15.09 19.52 -11.09
CA LEU A 676 16.37 19.94 -10.50
C LEU A 676 16.41 19.63 -9.00
N GLY A 677 17.22 18.65 -8.58
CA GLY A 677 17.35 18.23 -7.19
C GLY A 677 16.44 17.07 -6.78
N VAL A 678 15.61 16.54 -7.69
CA VAL A 678 14.72 15.41 -7.38
C VAL A 678 15.51 14.10 -7.19
N PHE A 679 15.06 13.26 -6.26
CA PHE A 679 15.47 11.87 -6.12
C PHE A 679 14.35 10.99 -6.66
N HIS A 680 14.51 10.48 -7.87
CA HIS A 680 13.49 9.66 -8.53
C HIS A 680 14.07 8.69 -9.55
N GLY A 681 15.13 9.06 -10.27
CA GLY A 681 15.75 8.19 -11.27
C GLY A 681 16.93 7.39 -10.71
N LEU A 682 17.14 6.21 -11.28
CA LEU A 682 18.26 5.29 -11.03
C LEU A 682 18.90 4.94 -12.38
N PRO A 683 19.62 5.89 -13.00
CA PRO A 683 20.10 5.75 -14.37
C PRO A 683 21.22 4.72 -14.46
N SER A 684 21.26 4.01 -15.59
CA SER A 684 22.32 3.11 -16.03
C SER A 684 22.69 3.47 -17.49
N GLU A 685 23.67 2.80 -18.10
CA GLU A 685 24.19 3.16 -19.43
C GLU A 685 23.10 3.20 -20.52
N HIS A 686 22.17 2.24 -20.49
CA HIS A 686 21.14 2.08 -21.52
C HIS A 686 19.70 2.02 -20.98
N ALA A 687 19.50 2.30 -19.70
CA ALA A 687 18.22 2.12 -19.02
C ALA A 687 18.12 2.95 -17.74
N ASN A 688 16.99 2.80 -17.05
CA ASN A 688 16.78 3.30 -15.71
C ASN A 688 16.16 2.16 -14.88
N TYR A 689 16.74 1.85 -13.73
CA TYR A 689 16.22 0.82 -12.83
C TYR A 689 14.87 1.21 -12.19
N GLN A 690 14.58 2.52 -12.12
CA GLN A 690 13.29 3.01 -11.65
C GLN A 690 12.18 2.58 -12.63
N GLY A 691 11.31 1.66 -12.18
CA GLY A 691 10.14 1.21 -12.93
C GLY A 691 8.80 1.55 -12.27
N TYR A 692 8.82 1.92 -10.99
CA TYR A 692 7.66 2.44 -10.26
C TYR A 692 7.69 3.97 -10.26
N PHE A 693 6.59 4.66 -10.51
CA PHE A 693 6.57 6.13 -10.56
C PHE A 693 5.69 6.70 -9.45
N ASP A 694 6.16 6.57 -8.20
CA ASP A 694 5.48 7.10 -7.00
C ASP A 694 6.12 8.41 -6.57
N ASN A 695 5.33 9.49 -6.45
CA ASN A 695 5.87 10.78 -6.01
C ASN A 695 6.29 10.82 -4.54
N GLN A 696 6.00 9.78 -3.74
CA GLN A 696 6.58 9.62 -2.41
C GLN A 696 8.10 9.38 -2.45
N ASP A 697 8.64 8.90 -3.57
CA ASP A 697 10.06 8.56 -3.75
C ASP A 697 10.99 9.66 -3.25
N HIS A 698 10.76 10.90 -3.66
CA HIS A 698 11.64 12.01 -3.35
C HIS A 698 11.72 12.29 -1.84
N GLY A 699 10.56 12.30 -1.15
CA GLY A 699 10.49 12.51 0.29
C GLY A 699 11.09 11.34 1.07
N CYS A 700 10.84 10.10 0.64
CA CYS A 700 11.36 8.89 1.27
C CYS A 700 12.89 8.78 1.12
N ALA A 701 13.44 9.01 -0.07
CA ALA A 701 14.89 9.05 -0.28
C ALA A 701 15.56 10.12 0.58
N LEU A 702 14.99 11.34 0.59
CA LEU A 702 15.52 12.43 1.40
C LEU A 702 15.52 12.09 2.89
N TRP A 703 14.45 11.49 3.40
CA TRP A 703 14.40 11.03 4.78
C TRP A 703 15.38 9.88 5.06
N MET A 704 15.45 8.87 4.20
CA MET A 704 16.33 7.70 4.41
C MET A 704 17.82 8.08 4.42
N LEU A 705 18.24 9.03 3.58
CA LEU A 705 19.60 9.60 3.62
C LEU A 705 19.90 10.27 4.97
N ASN A 706 18.90 10.91 5.58
CA ASN A 706 19.02 11.52 6.90
C ASN A 706 19.01 10.47 8.03
N GLU A 707 18.23 9.40 7.89
CA GLU A 707 18.26 8.26 8.83
C GLU A 707 19.63 7.59 8.84
N HIS A 708 20.27 7.40 7.68
CA HIS A 708 21.64 6.86 7.61
C HIS A 708 22.61 7.66 8.49
N TYR A 709 22.52 8.99 8.46
CA TYR A 709 23.31 9.83 9.35
C TYR A 709 22.95 9.62 10.84
N LEU A 710 21.67 9.43 11.19
CA LEU A 710 21.30 9.17 12.59
C LEU A 710 21.87 7.84 13.09
N TYR A 711 21.88 6.80 12.25
CA TYR A 711 22.44 5.48 12.59
C TYR A 711 23.97 5.40 12.57
N THR A 712 24.66 6.27 11.83
CA THR A 712 26.13 6.27 11.75
C THR A 712 26.79 7.36 12.58
N ARG A 713 26.14 8.53 12.68
CA ARG A 713 26.70 9.81 13.11
C ARG A 713 27.95 10.21 12.33
N ASP A 714 28.08 9.75 11.08
CA ASP A 714 29.20 10.11 10.22
C ASP A 714 29.03 11.54 9.67
N ARG A 715 29.69 12.48 10.34
CA ARG A 715 29.70 13.90 9.97
C ARG A 715 30.43 14.15 8.66
N THR A 716 31.40 13.31 8.30
CA THR A 716 32.15 13.42 7.05
C THR A 716 31.26 13.05 5.88
N TRP A 717 30.55 11.93 6.00
CA TRP A 717 29.55 11.52 5.02
C TRP A 717 28.44 12.56 4.86
N LEU A 718 27.87 13.05 5.97
CA LEU A 718 26.82 14.08 5.89
C LEU A 718 27.35 15.36 5.20
N SER A 719 28.57 15.78 5.52
CA SER A 719 29.20 16.95 4.88
C SER A 719 29.40 16.74 3.38
N SER A 720 29.78 15.52 2.94
CA SER A 720 29.94 15.23 1.52
C SER A 720 28.60 15.16 0.77
N GLN A 721 27.51 14.75 1.44
CA GLN A 721 26.17 14.68 0.84
C GLN A 721 25.35 15.98 0.96
N ALA A 722 25.75 16.93 1.81
CA ALA A 722 24.99 18.14 2.14
C ALA A 722 24.49 18.91 0.90
N LYS A 723 25.33 19.03 -0.15
CA LYS A 723 24.96 19.70 -1.40
C LYS A 723 23.77 19.03 -2.09
N ALA A 724 23.72 17.71 -2.11
CA ALA A 724 22.61 16.96 -2.72
C ALA A 724 21.34 17.12 -1.88
N LEU A 725 21.45 17.05 -0.54
CA LEU A 725 20.31 17.22 0.38
C LEU A 725 19.70 18.63 0.27
N VAL A 726 20.53 19.68 0.21
CA VAL A 726 20.06 21.07 0.03
C VAL A 726 19.29 21.23 -1.30
N LYS A 727 19.82 20.69 -2.41
CA LYS A 727 19.13 20.73 -3.71
C LYS A 727 17.77 20.03 -3.68
N ALA A 728 17.67 18.92 -2.96
CA ALA A 728 16.41 18.22 -2.76
C ALA A 728 15.40 19.07 -1.96
N CYS A 729 15.82 19.72 -0.87
CA CYS A 729 14.97 20.67 -0.15
C CYS A 729 14.54 21.86 -1.02
N ASP A 730 15.43 22.35 -1.88
CA ASP A 730 15.13 23.44 -2.80
C ASP A 730 14.10 23.02 -3.85
N PHE A 731 14.15 21.77 -4.34
CA PHE A 731 13.13 21.23 -5.23
C PHE A 731 11.75 21.31 -4.58
N ILE A 732 11.58 20.76 -3.36
CA ILE A 732 10.31 20.79 -2.63
C ILE A 732 9.81 22.24 -2.48
N THR A 733 10.70 23.15 -2.08
CA THR A 733 10.34 24.56 -1.87
C THR A 733 9.89 25.22 -3.17
N ARG A 734 10.62 25.05 -4.27
CA ARG A 734 10.28 25.63 -5.57
C ARG A 734 8.97 25.09 -6.12
N GLN A 735 8.76 23.77 -6.06
CA GLN A 735 7.57 23.13 -6.62
C GLN A 735 6.29 23.53 -5.84
N ARG A 736 6.37 23.64 -4.51
CA ARG A 736 5.24 24.12 -3.68
C ARG A 736 4.83 25.57 -3.97
N LEU A 737 5.79 26.41 -4.35
CA LEU A 737 5.58 27.85 -4.56
C LEU A 737 5.38 28.21 -6.05
N ALA A 738 5.38 27.21 -6.93
CA ALA A 738 5.19 27.41 -8.36
C ALA A 738 3.78 27.94 -8.66
N LYS A 739 3.68 28.95 -9.54
CA LYS A 739 2.39 29.54 -9.95
C LYS A 739 1.77 28.73 -11.07
N GLY A 740 0.44 28.59 -11.07
CA GLY A 740 -0.31 27.96 -12.16
C GLY A 740 -0.35 26.42 -12.16
N VAL A 741 0.48 25.77 -11.34
CA VAL A 741 0.53 24.29 -11.21
C VAL A 741 -0.74 23.68 -10.62
N HIS A 742 -1.59 24.50 -9.97
CA HIS A 742 -2.82 24.01 -9.36
C HIS A 742 -3.99 23.82 -10.35
N GLY A 743 -4.02 24.56 -11.46
CA GLY A 743 -4.92 24.28 -12.61
C GLY A 743 -6.43 24.40 -12.39
N THR A 744 -6.88 24.93 -11.25
CA THR A 744 -8.31 24.99 -10.87
C THR A 744 -8.79 26.41 -10.60
N ALA A 745 -10.08 26.66 -10.78
CA ALA A 745 -10.72 27.95 -10.50
C ALA A 745 -10.89 28.24 -9.00
N ALA A 746 -10.87 27.18 -8.16
CA ALA A 746 -10.91 27.28 -6.71
C ALA A 746 -9.68 28.04 -6.16
N LYS A 747 -9.92 29.17 -5.49
CA LYS A 747 -8.89 30.03 -4.86
C LYS A 747 -8.73 29.77 -3.36
N ASP A 748 -9.24 28.65 -2.86
CA ASP A 748 -9.19 28.35 -1.43
C ASP A 748 -7.75 28.10 -0.98
N LYS A 749 -7.26 28.97 -0.10
CA LYS A 749 -5.89 28.96 0.42
C LYS A 749 -5.56 27.67 1.17
N HIS A 750 -6.55 27.04 1.81
CA HIS A 750 -6.35 25.82 2.59
C HIS A 750 -6.72 24.56 1.81
N TRP A 751 -7.20 24.70 0.58
CA TRP A 751 -7.60 23.57 -0.24
C TRP A 751 -6.60 23.24 -1.36
N GLY A 752 -5.39 22.85 -0.96
CA GLY A 752 -4.34 22.35 -1.85
C GLY A 752 -3.26 23.37 -2.26
N MET A 753 -3.47 24.66 -1.97
CA MET A 753 -2.47 25.71 -2.22
C MET A 753 -1.26 25.57 -1.28
N GLY A 754 -0.04 25.68 -1.82
CA GLY A 754 1.20 25.56 -1.05
C GLY A 754 1.62 24.13 -0.70
N LEU A 755 0.83 23.12 -1.10
CA LEU A 755 1.25 21.72 -1.20
C LEU A 755 2.08 21.50 -2.47
N LEU A 756 2.72 20.34 -2.58
CA LEU A 756 3.34 19.90 -3.82
C LEU A 756 2.31 19.82 -4.97
N PRO A 757 2.73 20.05 -6.23
CA PRO A 757 1.87 19.91 -7.40
C PRO A 757 1.14 18.57 -7.46
N PRO A 758 -0.06 18.52 -8.07
CA PRO A 758 -0.80 17.28 -8.23
C PRO A 758 0.00 16.29 -9.07
N GLY A 759 -0.01 15.03 -8.65
CA GLY A 759 0.71 13.97 -9.33
C GLY A 759 0.30 12.59 -8.82
N ARG A 760 1.10 11.59 -9.18
CA ARG A 760 0.80 10.17 -8.98
C ARG A 760 1.26 9.64 -7.62
N ILE A 761 0.54 8.65 -7.09
CA ILE A 761 0.95 7.79 -5.97
C ILE A 761 0.81 6.32 -6.38
N ASP A 762 1.51 5.40 -5.71
CA ASP A 762 1.49 3.96 -6.02
C ASP A 762 0.06 3.39 -6.11
N GLY A 763 -0.18 2.50 -7.06
CA GLY A 763 -1.50 1.91 -7.32
C GLY A 763 -2.54 2.84 -7.96
N HIS A 764 -2.25 4.14 -8.09
CA HIS A 764 -3.12 5.11 -8.76
C HIS A 764 -2.46 5.60 -10.06
N THR A 765 -3.27 5.81 -11.11
CA THR A 765 -2.84 6.55 -12.32
C THR A 765 -3.18 8.03 -12.23
N ASP A 766 -4.15 8.36 -11.36
CA ASP A 766 -4.76 9.68 -11.32
C ASP A 766 -3.85 10.70 -10.63
N TRP A 767 -3.89 11.95 -11.10
CA TRP A 767 -3.13 13.04 -10.50
C TRP A 767 -3.93 13.79 -9.44
N ALA A 768 -3.40 13.86 -8.22
CA ALA A 768 -4.03 14.58 -7.13
C ALA A 768 -3.05 15.12 -6.07
N TRP A 769 -3.57 15.90 -5.12
CA TRP A 769 -2.82 16.43 -3.97
C TRP A 769 -2.82 15.43 -2.81
N TRP A 770 -2.05 14.35 -2.97
CA TRP A 770 -1.94 13.29 -1.97
C TRP A 770 -1.28 13.78 -0.69
N TYR A 771 -1.89 13.51 0.46
CA TYR A 771 -1.32 13.91 1.75
C TYR A 771 -0.06 13.11 2.10
N ALA A 772 0.00 11.82 1.74
CA ALA A 772 1.18 10.99 1.94
C ALA A 772 2.44 11.55 1.23
N VAL A 773 2.31 11.96 -0.04
CA VAL A 773 3.41 12.59 -0.81
C VAL A 773 3.94 13.85 -0.10
N ASN A 774 3.03 14.69 0.39
CA ASN A 774 3.39 15.90 1.11
C ASN A 774 4.00 15.62 2.49
N ALA A 775 3.48 14.61 3.21
CA ALA A 775 3.97 14.22 4.53
C ALA A 775 5.41 13.70 4.47
N TRP A 776 5.72 12.83 3.51
CA TRP A 776 7.09 12.32 3.30
C TRP A 776 8.06 13.43 2.88
N ALA A 777 7.64 14.32 1.97
CA ALA A 777 8.45 15.48 1.60
C ALA A 777 8.72 16.41 2.79
N TRP A 778 7.70 16.66 3.62
CA TRP A 778 7.85 17.45 4.85
C TRP A 778 8.78 16.78 5.88
N ARG A 779 8.65 15.46 6.06
CA ARG A 779 9.53 14.68 6.94
C ARG A 779 10.98 14.79 6.51
N GLY A 780 11.26 14.65 5.22
CA GLY A 780 12.61 14.75 4.65
C GLY A 780 13.24 16.13 4.82
N ILE A 781 12.50 17.22 4.56
CA ILE A 781 13.03 18.58 4.74
C ILE A 781 13.29 18.92 6.22
N ARG A 782 12.43 18.46 7.14
CA ARG A 782 12.64 18.62 8.59
C ARG A 782 13.91 17.87 9.02
N ALA A 783 14.02 16.60 8.68
CA ALA A 783 15.19 15.78 9.04
C ALA A 783 16.50 16.38 8.47
N THR A 784 16.45 16.91 7.24
CA THR A 784 17.61 17.60 6.63
C THR A 784 18.01 18.84 7.42
N ALA A 785 17.05 19.67 7.83
CA ALA A 785 17.34 20.85 8.64
C ALA A 785 18.02 20.47 9.97
N ASP A 786 17.45 19.49 10.67
CA ASP A 786 17.93 19.02 11.98
C ASP A 786 19.36 18.46 11.86
N ASN A 787 19.62 17.63 10.84
CA ASN A 787 20.93 17.02 10.65
C ASN A 787 21.98 18.01 10.16
N LEU A 788 21.64 18.92 9.24
CA LEU A 788 22.55 19.97 8.80
C LEU A 788 22.97 20.91 9.95
N ALA A 789 22.07 21.15 10.92
CA ALA A 789 22.39 21.92 12.12
C ALA A 789 23.54 21.28 12.90
N THR A 790 23.60 19.95 12.98
CA THR A 790 24.64 19.25 13.74
C THR A 790 26.04 19.49 13.17
N ILE A 791 26.18 19.76 11.86
CA ILE A 791 27.46 20.09 11.21
C ILE A 791 27.68 21.60 11.01
N GLY A 792 26.78 22.44 11.53
CA GLY A 792 26.89 23.90 11.42
C GLY A 792 26.76 24.41 9.97
N HIS A 793 25.97 23.74 9.13
CA HIS A 793 25.84 24.12 7.73
C HIS A 793 25.07 25.47 7.58
N PRO A 794 25.49 26.38 6.68
CA PRO A 794 24.88 27.72 6.57
C PRO A 794 23.41 27.71 6.13
N GLU A 795 22.98 26.69 5.40
CA GLU A 795 21.59 26.57 4.90
C GLU A 795 20.57 26.11 5.96
N THR A 796 21.03 25.73 7.16
CA THR A 796 20.18 25.14 8.21
C THR A 796 18.94 25.99 8.50
N GLU A 797 19.11 27.29 8.81
CA GLU A 797 17.97 28.11 9.22
C GLU A 797 16.97 28.34 8.08
N ARG A 798 17.45 28.47 6.84
CA ARG A 798 16.59 28.62 5.66
C ARG A 798 15.74 27.38 5.44
N ILE A 799 16.36 26.19 5.49
CA ILE A 799 15.65 24.92 5.31
C ILE A 799 14.70 24.67 6.49
N ALA A 800 15.11 24.98 7.72
CA ALA A 800 14.25 24.89 8.90
C ALA A 800 13.01 25.79 8.78
N ALA A 801 13.18 27.03 8.31
CA ALA A 801 12.07 27.96 8.07
C ALA A 801 11.09 27.42 7.01
N ASN A 802 11.61 26.86 5.91
CA ASN A 802 10.80 26.22 4.87
C ASN A 802 10.05 24.99 5.40
N ALA A 803 10.69 24.18 6.25
CA ALA A 803 10.05 23.02 6.89
C ALA A 803 8.92 23.43 7.84
N ARG A 804 9.11 24.51 8.62
CA ARG A 804 8.08 25.07 9.51
C ARG A 804 6.86 25.57 8.72
N ASP A 805 7.10 26.35 7.66
CA ASP A 805 6.04 26.83 6.76
C ASP A 805 5.28 25.66 6.11
N PHE A 806 6.01 24.68 5.56
CA PHE A 806 5.39 23.52 4.92
C PHE A 806 4.51 22.73 5.88
N GLY A 807 5.00 22.45 7.09
CA GLY A 807 4.25 21.72 8.09
C GLY A 807 2.99 22.45 8.55
N GLN A 808 2.98 23.79 8.54
CA GLN A 808 1.78 24.59 8.84
C GLN A 808 0.75 24.50 7.71
N VAL A 809 1.19 24.67 6.45
CA VAL A 809 0.32 24.57 5.27
C VAL A 809 -0.30 23.18 5.15
N LEU A 810 0.51 22.13 5.35
CA LEU A 810 0.05 20.73 5.29
C LEU A 810 -1.03 20.46 6.34
N ARG A 811 -0.78 20.77 7.61
CA ARG A 811 -1.78 20.57 8.69
C ARG A 811 -3.04 21.38 8.46
N ALA A 812 -2.93 22.61 7.97
CA ALA A 812 -4.09 23.43 7.66
C ALA A 812 -4.94 22.81 6.53
N SER A 813 -4.31 22.26 5.48
CA SER A 813 -5.02 21.56 4.42
C SER A 813 -5.68 20.27 4.90
N CYS A 814 -4.97 19.45 5.68
CA CYS A 814 -5.54 18.24 6.26
C CYS A 814 -6.77 18.56 7.11
N ARG A 815 -6.65 19.57 7.99
CA ARG A 815 -7.74 20.02 8.85
C ARG A 815 -8.93 20.53 8.04
N GLU A 816 -8.68 21.29 6.99
CA GLU A 816 -9.75 21.79 6.13
C GLU A 816 -10.50 20.68 5.40
N SER A 817 -9.78 19.66 4.93
CA SER A 817 -10.42 18.48 4.31
C SER A 817 -11.19 17.64 5.32
N MET A 818 -10.69 17.51 6.56
CA MET A 818 -11.38 16.81 7.64
C MET A 818 -12.68 17.50 8.04
N ILE A 819 -12.70 18.83 8.14
CA ILE A 819 -13.91 19.59 8.51
C ILE A 819 -14.99 19.40 7.46
N ARG A 820 -14.63 19.42 6.18
CA ARG A 820 -15.59 19.31 5.07
C ARG A 820 -16.00 17.88 4.73
N ALA A 821 -15.24 16.90 5.20
CA ALA A 821 -15.61 15.50 5.10
C ALA A 821 -16.66 15.19 6.17
N PRO A 822 -17.80 14.57 5.80
CA PRO A 822 -18.76 14.11 6.78
C PRO A 822 -18.11 13.13 7.76
N VAL A 823 -18.55 13.21 9.01
CA VAL A 823 -18.20 12.20 10.02
C VAL A 823 -18.59 10.81 9.55
N VAL A 824 -17.83 9.81 10.00
CA VAL A 824 -18.00 8.42 9.60
C VAL A 824 -18.42 7.56 10.77
N ARG A 825 -19.33 6.63 10.50
CA ARG A 825 -19.86 5.70 11.51
C ARG A 825 -18.83 4.62 11.88
N LEU A 826 -18.77 4.30 13.17
CA LEU A 826 -18.03 3.19 13.78
C LEU A 826 -18.93 1.98 14.07
N GLU A 827 -18.35 0.85 14.49
CA GLU A 827 -19.11 -0.37 14.79
C GLU A 827 -20.06 -0.18 15.99
N ASP A 828 -19.64 0.59 17.00
CA ASP A 828 -20.38 0.90 18.22
C ASP A 828 -21.59 1.85 18.03
N GLY A 829 -21.81 2.30 16.79
CA GLY A 829 -22.89 3.22 16.43
C GLY A 829 -22.62 4.70 16.68
N THR A 830 -21.41 5.04 17.11
CA THR A 830 -20.92 6.42 17.15
C THR A 830 -20.31 6.84 15.81
N TYR A 831 -19.96 8.13 15.72
CA TYR A 831 -19.34 8.75 14.57
C TYR A 831 -18.10 9.53 14.98
N ILE A 832 -17.11 9.55 14.08
CA ILE A 832 -15.86 10.31 14.26
C ILE A 832 -15.55 11.14 13.01
N PRO A 833 -14.79 12.24 13.14
CA PRO A 833 -14.24 12.94 11.99
C PRO A 833 -13.39 12.02 11.10
N LEU A 834 -13.51 12.17 9.78
CA LEU A 834 -12.73 11.44 8.79
C LEU A 834 -11.57 12.30 8.32
N GLN A 835 -10.34 11.74 8.28
CA GLN A 835 -9.23 12.35 7.55
C GLN A 835 -9.19 11.80 6.12
N PRO A 836 -9.52 12.59 5.08
CA PRO A 836 -9.38 12.13 3.70
C PRO A 836 -7.92 11.92 3.30
N GLU A 837 -7.70 11.09 2.29
CA GLU A 837 -6.37 10.69 1.79
C GLU A 837 -5.67 11.79 0.97
N ARG A 838 -6.46 12.71 0.41
CA ARG A 838 -5.96 13.82 -0.41
C ARG A 838 -6.72 15.11 -0.18
N SER A 839 -6.12 16.20 -0.64
CA SER A 839 -6.85 17.46 -0.77
C SER A 839 -7.91 17.36 -1.88
N ARG A 840 -8.90 18.24 -1.80
CA ARG A 840 -10.08 18.34 -2.70
C ARG A 840 -10.94 17.09 -2.76
N THR A 841 -11.16 16.48 -1.60
CA THR A 841 -12.25 15.54 -1.42
C THR A 841 -12.98 15.78 -0.10
N ARG A 842 -14.28 15.52 -0.09
CA ARG A 842 -15.18 15.60 1.07
C ARG A 842 -15.58 14.21 1.56
N GLY A 843 -14.77 13.19 1.30
CA GLY A 843 -15.08 11.82 1.67
C GLY A 843 -13.88 10.92 1.52
N ARG A 844 -14.17 9.63 1.43
CA ARG A 844 -13.18 8.58 1.23
C ARG A 844 -12.93 8.42 -0.26
N GLU A 845 -11.69 8.10 -0.63
CA GLU A 845 -11.41 7.52 -1.94
C GLU A 845 -12.11 6.15 -2.07
N ALA A 846 -12.68 5.82 -3.25
CA ALA A 846 -13.50 4.62 -3.36
C ALA A 846 -12.72 3.33 -3.57
N ASN A 847 -11.41 3.40 -3.82
CA ASN A 847 -10.57 2.23 -3.88
C ASN A 847 -10.02 1.92 -2.47
N GLY A 848 -10.33 0.73 -1.95
CA GLY A 848 -9.94 0.27 -0.61
C GLY A 848 -8.42 0.18 -0.35
N PHE A 849 -7.57 0.59 -1.29
CA PHE A 849 -6.12 0.72 -1.09
C PHE A 849 -5.74 1.96 -0.27
N GLY A 850 -6.61 2.98 -0.25
CA GLY A 850 -6.31 4.37 0.10
C GLY A 850 -5.88 4.67 1.55
N PRO A 851 -6.59 4.25 2.61
CA PRO A 851 -6.43 4.90 3.92
C PRO A 851 -5.19 4.46 4.73
N THR A 852 -4.58 3.31 4.40
CA THR A 852 -3.44 2.74 5.14
C THR A 852 -2.10 3.38 4.72
N ALA A 853 -1.13 2.59 4.25
CA ALA A 853 0.24 2.99 3.94
C ALA A 853 0.40 4.12 2.91
N LEU A 854 -0.63 4.35 2.09
CA LEU A 854 -0.66 5.34 1.01
C LEU A 854 -1.59 6.54 1.32
N GLY A 855 -2.20 6.56 2.52
CA GLY A 855 -3.20 7.54 2.93
C GLY A 855 -2.94 8.18 4.29
N SER A 856 -3.93 8.15 5.18
CA SER A 856 -3.90 8.93 6.43
C SER A 856 -2.94 8.37 7.48
N LEU A 857 -2.54 7.09 7.41
CA LEU A 857 -1.48 6.55 8.29
C LEU A 857 -0.13 7.27 8.08
N ALA A 858 0.21 7.62 6.83
CA ALA A 858 1.46 8.32 6.53
C ALA A 858 1.58 9.68 7.24
N LEU A 859 0.45 10.32 7.58
CA LEU A 859 0.42 11.54 8.40
C LEU A 859 0.94 11.28 9.82
N LEU A 860 0.65 10.10 10.38
CA LEU A 860 1.14 9.70 11.70
C LEU A 860 2.60 9.26 11.65
N GLU A 861 2.96 8.45 10.66
CA GLU A 861 4.35 7.99 10.47
C GLU A 861 5.32 9.15 10.27
N CYS A 862 4.92 10.17 9.52
CA CYS A 862 5.74 11.36 9.29
C CYS A 862 5.69 12.37 10.43
N GLY A 863 4.84 12.17 11.44
CA GLY A 863 4.66 13.07 12.58
C GLY A 863 3.97 14.39 12.23
N VAL A 864 3.09 14.39 11.22
CA VAL A 864 2.24 15.55 10.87
C VAL A 864 1.24 15.81 12.01
N TYR A 865 0.67 14.73 12.57
CA TYR A 865 -0.07 14.78 13.83
C TYR A 865 0.75 14.17 14.97
N PRO A 866 0.74 14.78 16.16
CA PRO A 866 1.27 14.14 17.36
C PRO A 866 0.55 12.82 17.64
N TYR A 867 1.29 11.80 18.12
CA TYR A 867 0.72 10.47 18.34
C TYR A 867 -0.47 10.44 19.30
N HIS A 868 -0.56 11.37 20.26
CA HIS A 868 -1.66 11.46 21.23
C HIS A 868 -2.74 12.48 20.84
N SER A 869 -2.74 13.02 19.62
CA SER A 869 -3.78 13.96 19.21
C SER A 869 -5.12 13.27 18.95
N PRO A 870 -6.25 13.99 19.02
CA PRO A 870 -7.55 13.47 18.62
C PRO A 870 -7.56 12.96 17.17
N GLU A 871 -6.88 13.65 16.25
CA GLU A 871 -6.77 13.24 14.84
C GLU A 871 -6.09 11.88 14.69
N ALA A 872 -5.02 11.63 15.46
CA ALA A 872 -4.36 10.33 15.45
C ALA A 872 -5.30 9.21 15.92
N GLU A 873 -6.08 9.46 16.97
CA GLU A 873 -7.07 8.48 17.43
C GLU A 873 -8.20 8.24 16.42
N TRP A 874 -8.73 9.30 15.79
CA TRP A 874 -9.75 9.16 14.75
C TRP A 874 -9.25 8.35 13.56
N ILE A 875 -8.02 8.61 13.11
CA ILE A 875 -7.36 7.84 12.05
C ILE A 875 -7.24 6.37 12.46
N LEU A 876 -6.72 6.07 13.66
CA LEU A 876 -6.51 4.69 14.11
C LEU A 876 -7.82 3.91 14.28
N ARG A 877 -8.85 4.52 14.89
CA ARG A 877 -10.19 3.92 15.01
C ARG A 877 -10.79 3.64 13.64
N TYR A 878 -10.68 4.59 12.72
CA TYR A 878 -11.14 4.42 11.35
C TYR A 878 -10.44 3.25 10.64
N LEU A 879 -9.11 3.18 10.73
CA LEU A 879 -8.33 2.11 10.10
C LEU A 879 -8.63 0.73 10.66
N GLN A 880 -8.92 0.63 11.96
CA GLN A 880 -9.13 -0.65 12.62
C GLN A 880 -10.55 -1.20 12.44
N GLU A 881 -11.56 -0.33 12.34
CA GLU A 881 -12.97 -0.75 12.33
C GLU A 881 -13.61 -0.74 10.94
N ASN A 882 -13.02 -0.02 9.97
CA ASN A 882 -13.68 0.12 8.67
C ASN A 882 -13.33 -1.02 7.69
N LYS A 883 -14.22 -2.02 7.62
CA LYS A 883 -14.04 -3.26 6.84
C LYS A 883 -14.01 -3.14 5.32
N TRP A 884 -14.10 -1.92 4.77
CA TRP A 884 -14.18 -1.67 3.33
C TRP A 884 -12.94 -2.13 2.53
N SER A 885 -11.82 -2.34 3.21
CA SER A 885 -10.54 -2.77 2.62
C SER A 885 -9.96 -4.04 3.25
N SER A 886 -10.66 -4.63 4.21
CA SER A 886 -10.09 -5.59 5.13
C SER A 886 -10.45 -7.03 4.76
N LEU A 887 -9.47 -7.93 4.71
CA LEU A 887 -9.67 -9.37 4.52
C LEU A 887 -10.34 -10.03 5.74
N CYS A 888 -10.01 -9.50 6.92
CA CYS A 888 -10.58 -9.82 8.23
C CYS A 888 -10.48 -8.55 9.10
N ASP A 889 -11.09 -8.56 10.29
CA ASP A 889 -11.19 -7.39 11.18
C ASP A 889 -9.86 -6.62 11.34
N GLY A 890 -9.76 -5.44 10.73
CA GLY A 890 -8.61 -4.53 10.85
C GLY A 890 -7.39 -4.86 9.98
N VAL A 891 -7.44 -5.83 9.07
CA VAL A 891 -6.29 -6.27 8.25
C VAL A 891 -6.53 -6.00 6.77
N SER A 892 -5.75 -5.11 6.15
CA SER A 892 -5.85 -4.79 4.71
C SER A 892 -5.25 -5.89 3.82
N ALA A 893 -5.61 -5.88 2.53
CA ALA A 893 -5.06 -6.81 1.50
C ALA A 893 -3.53 -6.72 1.30
N GLN A 894 -2.90 -5.66 1.82
CA GLN A 894 -1.45 -5.45 1.90
C GLN A 894 -1.07 -4.95 3.30
N SER A 895 -1.43 -5.71 4.34
CA SER A 895 -1.26 -5.34 5.75
C SER A 895 0.18 -5.03 6.18
N ASN A 896 1.17 -5.48 5.40
CA ASN A 896 2.59 -5.30 5.68
C ASN A 896 3.25 -4.13 4.92
N TYR A 897 2.53 -3.35 4.11
CA TYR A 897 3.13 -2.25 3.33
C TYR A 897 3.44 -0.97 4.14
N ALA A 898 2.83 -0.84 5.32
CA ALA A 898 3.17 0.12 6.37
C ALA A 898 2.76 -0.44 7.73
N SER A 899 3.44 -0.01 8.80
CA SER A 899 3.25 -0.60 10.12
C SER A 899 2.53 0.33 11.09
N LEU A 900 1.40 -0.14 11.63
CA LEU A 900 0.71 0.51 12.76
C LEU A 900 1.45 0.33 14.09
N VAL A 901 2.41 -0.61 14.16
CA VAL A 901 3.09 -1.02 15.39
C VAL A 901 3.80 0.16 16.08
N PRO A 902 4.69 0.93 15.41
CA PRO A 902 5.38 2.05 16.07
C PRO A 902 4.41 3.13 16.55
N VAL A 903 3.32 3.38 15.80
CA VAL A 903 2.30 4.37 16.16
C VAL A 903 1.60 3.99 17.46
N TYR A 904 1.18 2.72 17.59
CA TYR A 904 0.57 2.22 18.83
C TYR A 904 1.55 2.21 20.00
N LEU A 905 2.82 1.84 19.77
CA LEU A 905 3.83 1.85 20.81
C LEU A 905 4.09 3.25 21.35
N HIS A 906 4.22 4.26 20.49
CA HIS A 906 4.36 5.66 20.93
C HIS A 906 3.14 6.18 21.70
N ARG A 907 1.98 5.52 21.58
CA ARG A 907 0.77 5.82 22.35
C ARG A 907 0.67 5.05 23.68
N GLY A 908 1.64 4.18 24.00
CA GLY A 908 1.57 3.27 25.14
C GLY A 908 0.56 2.12 24.95
N GLN A 909 0.13 1.86 23.72
CA GLN A 909 -0.92 0.89 23.37
C GLN A 909 -0.32 -0.44 22.90
N TYR A 910 0.47 -1.10 23.76
CA TYR A 910 1.24 -2.29 23.36
C TYR A 910 0.35 -3.47 22.90
N LYS A 911 -0.87 -3.61 23.45
CA LYS A 911 -1.82 -4.65 23.01
C LYS A 911 -2.29 -4.45 21.58
N HIS A 912 -2.56 -3.19 21.18
CA HIS A 912 -2.86 -2.83 19.80
C HIS A 912 -1.68 -3.06 18.88
N ALA A 913 -0.47 -2.73 19.34
CA ALA A 913 0.77 -3.01 18.61
C ALA A 913 0.96 -4.52 18.36
N LEU A 914 0.78 -5.35 19.39
CA LEU A 914 0.88 -6.80 19.29
C LEU A 914 -0.19 -7.40 18.36
N ARG A 915 -1.43 -6.92 18.45
CA ARG A 915 -2.50 -7.33 17.53
C ARG A 915 -2.13 -6.99 16.09
N ALA A 916 -1.74 -5.75 15.83
CA ALA A 916 -1.35 -5.30 14.49
C ALA A 916 -0.17 -6.13 13.94
N PHE A 917 0.83 -6.41 14.76
CA PHE A 917 2.00 -7.21 14.37
C PHE A 917 1.63 -8.65 13.99
N TYR A 918 0.95 -9.38 14.89
CA TYR A 918 0.67 -10.79 14.65
C TYR A 918 -0.41 -11.02 13.59
N ASP A 919 -1.39 -10.12 13.46
CA ASP A 919 -2.41 -10.21 12.41
C ASP A 919 -1.79 -9.99 11.02
N ALA A 920 -0.85 -9.03 10.92
CA ALA A 920 -0.13 -8.76 9.68
C ALA A 920 0.83 -9.92 9.30
N LEU A 921 1.53 -10.50 10.28
CA LEU A 921 2.37 -11.69 10.09
C LEU A 921 1.55 -12.89 9.60
N THR A 922 0.49 -13.26 10.33
CA THR A 922 -0.29 -14.48 10.03
C THR A 922 -1.01 -14.43 8.70
N THR A 923 -1.48 -13.25 8.28
CA THR A 923 -2.24 -13.11 7.04
C THR A 923 -1.39 -13.36 5.79
N GLY A 924 -0.11 -12.96 5.82
CA GLY A 924 0.76 -12.95 4.64
C GLY A 924 1.87 -14.00 4.60
N LEU A 925 2.11 -14.75 5.69
CA LEU A 925 3.28 -15.60 5.82
C LEU A 925 3.12 -16.99 5.20
N TYR A 926 4.09 -17.36 4.36
CA TYR A 926 4.40 -18.75 4.05
C TYR A 926 5.42 -19.26 5.07
N GLU A 927 4.95 -20.03 6.05
CA GLU A 927 5.78 -20.47 7.17
C GLU A 927 7.01 -21.24 6.66
N GLU A 928 6.83 -22.22 5.76
CA GLU A 928 7.84 -23.15 5.27
C GLU A 928 9.09 -22.48 4.66
N THR A 929 8.90 -21.29 4.11
CA THR A 929 9.91 -20.55 3.36
C THR A 929 10.23 -19.19 3.97
N ARG A 930 9.60 -18.86 5.12
CA ARG A 930 9.77 -17.60 5.85
C ARG A 930 9.61 -16.35 4.96
N MET A 931 8.74 -16.44 3.95
CA MET A 931 8.49 -15.33 3.02
C MET A 931 7.08 -14.79 3.19
N LEU A 932 6.87 -13.51 2.86
CA LEU A 932 5.54 -12.94 2.78
C LEU A 932 5.00 -12.95 1.34
N ALA A 933 3.70 -13.21 1.19
CA ALA A 933 2.98 -12.93 -0.03
C ALA A 933 2.91 -11.41 -0.26
N GLY A 934 3.18 -10.96 -1.49
CA GLY A 934 3.07 -9.54 -1.84
C GLY A 934 1.64 -9.00 -1.76
N ARG A 935 0.63 -9.87 -1.95
CA ARG A 935 -0.80 -9.54 -1.77
C ARG A 935 -1.58 -10.75 -1.28
N VAL A 936 -2.62 -10.49 -0.50
CA VAL A 936 -3.63 -11.50 -0.13
C VAL A 936 -4.98 -10.93 -0.55
N ARG A 937 -5.64 -11.54 -1.54
CA ARG A 937 -6.97 -11.09 -2.00
C ARG A 937 -8.10 -11.86 -1.34
N HIS A 938 -7.83 -13.10 -0.99
CA HIS A 938 -8.75 -14.00 -0.33
C HIS A 938 -8.04 -14.69 0.84
N PRO A 939 -8.72 -14.90 1.97
CA PRO A 939 -8.16 -15.64 3.11
C PRO A 939 -7.54 -16.97 2.66
N GLY A 940 -6.27 -17.18 3.01
CA GLY A 940 -5.51 -18.40 2.70
C GLY A 940 -4.93 -18.48 1.29
N GLN A 941 -5.10 -17.44 0.46
CA GLN A 941 -4.58 -17.37 -0.92
C GLN A 941 -3.65 -16.17 -1.09
N GLY A 942 -2.34 -16.44 -0.99
CA GLY A 942 -1.31 -15.47 -1.27
C GLY A 942 -1.01 -15.38 -2.77
N GLU A 943 -0.80 -14.17 -3.24
CA GLU A 943 -0.31 -13.87 -4.59
C GLU A 943 1.11 -13.29 -4.52
N GLY A 944 1.90 -13.54 -5.56
CA GLY A 944 3.18 -12.85 -5.74
C GLY A 944 3.03 -11.32 -5.85
N PRO A 945 4.15 -10.58 -5.91
CA PRO A 945 5.50 -11.09 -6.18
C PRO A 945 6.15 -11.85 -5.00
N TRP A 946 7.18 -12.64 -5.30
CA TRP A 946 7.90 -13.50 -4.33
C TRP A 946 9.09 -12.76 -3.74
N TYR A 947 9.35 -12.99 -2.44
CA TYR A 947 10.16 -12.11 -1.59
C TYR A 947 9.67 -10.66 -1.69
N ALA A 948 8.49 -10.40 -1.14
CA ALA A 948 7.89 -9.06 -1.09
C ALA A 948 8.70 -8.17 -0.14
N LEU A 949 9.83 -7.63 -0.62
CA LEU A 949 10.88 -7.09 0.24
C LEU A 949 10.41 -5.90 1.09
N THR A 950 9.58 -5.02 0.52
CA THR A 950 9.03 -3.90 1.28
C THR A 950 8.21 -4.40 2.46
N GLU A 951 7.29 -5.33 2.20
CA GLU A 951 6.41 -5.92 3.19
C GLU A 951 7.21 -6.70 4.27
N GLU A 952 8.18 -7.52 3.86
CA GLU A 952 9.02 -8.28 4.79
C GLU A 952 9.89 -7.36 5.66
N ALA A 953 10.47 -6.31 5.06
CA ALA A 953 11.31 -5.35 5.76
C ALA A 953 10.53 -4.50 6.77
N GLU A 954 9.31 -4.07 6.44
CA GLU A 954 8.43 -3.36 7.38
C GLU A 954 8.04 -4.26 8.56
N LEU A 955 7.84 -5.56 8.35
CA LEU A 955 7.57 -6.50 9.43
C LEU A 955 8.79 -6.72 10.32
N VAL A 956 9.99 -6.81 9.74
CA VAL A 956 11.26 -6.83 10.51
C VAL A 956 11.43 -5.55 11.32
N TYR A 957 11.15 -4.38 10.73
CA TYR A 957 11.20 -3.11 11.44
C TYR A 957 10.17 -3.08 12.58
N ALA A 958 8.96 -3.59 12.36
CA ALA A 958 7.93 -3.70 13.38
C ALA A 958 8.35 -4.62 14.55
N LEU A 959 8.93 -5.80 14.24
CA LEU A 959 9.51 -6.71 15.23
C LEU A 959 10.58 -6.00 16.06
N ARG A 960 11.49 -5.28 15.38
CA ARG A 960 12.52 -4.48 16.05
C ARG A 960 11.89 -3.43 16.95
N CYS A 961 10.83 -2.72 16.53
CA CYS A 961 10.15 -1.72 17.36
C CYS A 961 9.50 -2.29 18.63
N LEU A 962 9.03 -3.53 18.62
CA LEU A 962 8.54 -4.19 19.84
C LEU A 962 9.63 -4.32 20.91
N LEU A 963 10.90 -4.39 20.48
CA LEU A 963 12.06 -4.67 21.32
C LEU A 963 12.95 -3.43 21.57
N VAL A 964 13.17 -2.60 20.55
CA VAL A 964 14.03 -1.42 20.53
C VAL A 964 13.40 -0.35 19.63
N LEU A 965 13.01 0.77 20.24
CA LEU A 965 12.32 1.87 19.56
C LEU A 965 12.91 3.22 20.00
N GLU A 966 13.38 4.02 19.04
CA GLU A 966 13.69 5.42 19.29
C GLU A 966 12.40 6.24 19.35
N HIS A 967 12.27 7.06 20.39
CA HIS A 967 11.18 8.00 20.54
C HIS A 967 11.74 9.41 20.74
N ASN A 968 11.85 10.17 19.65
CA ASN A 968 12.57 11.45 19.63
C ASN A 968 14.02 11.29 20.13
N ASP A 969 14.36 11.85 21.28
CA ASP A 969 15.67 11.75 21.93
C ASP A 969 15.73 10.68 23.03
N GLU A 970 14.66 9.90 23.21
CA GLU A 970 14.58 8.78 24.14
C GLU A 970 14.77 7.42 23.44
N LEU A 971 15.12 6.42 24.24
CA LEU A 971 15.26 5.04 23.78
C LEU A 971 14.37 4.11 24.60
N TRP A 972 13.42 3.47 23.94
CA TRP A 972 12.45 2.61 24.57
C TRP A 972 12.79 1.14 24.27
N LEU A 973 12.77 0.31 25.31
CA LEU A 973 13.14 -1.10 25.27
C LEU A 973 11.97 -1.97 25.71
N LEU A 974 11.77 -3.08 25.00
CA LEU A 974 10.75 -4.09 25.30
C LEU A 974 9.31 -3.55 25.32
N SER A 975 9.05 -2.44 24.62
CA SER A 975 7.76 -1.73 24.60
C SER A 975 6.59 -2.55 24.08
N GLY A 976 6.84 -3.63 23.34
CA GLY A 976 5.82 -4.50 22.78
C GLY A 976 6.09 -5.99 22.99
N VAL A 977 6.71 -6.38 24.10
CA VAL A 977 6.98 -7.80 24.38
C VAL A 977 5.68 -8.52 24.80
N PRO A 978 5.33 -9.66 24.16
CA PRO A 978 4.22 -10.50 24.61
C PRO A 978 4.45 -11.05 26.01
N ASP A 979 3.37 -11.19 26.78
CA ASP A 979 3.41 -11.78 28.11
C ASP A 979 4.10 -13.16 28.14
N ALA A 980 3.84 -13.98 27.12
CA ALA A 980 4.42 -15.32 27.01
C ALA A 980 5.95 -15.31 27.01
N TRP A 981 6.61 -14.22 26.56
CA TRP A 981 8.06 -14.13 26.50
C TRP A 981 8.73 -13.78 27.83
N LEU A 982 7.93 -13.38 28.83
CA LEU A 982 8.38 -13.06 30.18
C LEU A 982 7.93 -14.13 31.20
N GLU A 983 7.45 -15.29 30.73
CA GLU A 983 7.19 -16.45 31.58
C GLU A 983 8.49 -17.10 32.06
N PRO A 984 8.53 -17.72 33.26
CA PRO A 984 9.74 -18.33 33.77
C PRO A 984 10.38 -19.34 32.81
N GLY A 985 11.70 -19.22 32.61
CA GLY A 985 12.47 -20.05 31.67
C GLY A 985 12.66 -19.43 30.29
N GLN A 986 11.87 -18.41 29.94
CA GLN A 986 12.00 -17.69 28.68
C GLN A 986 13.16 -16.71 28.68
N ARG A 987 13.66 -16.42 27.48
CA ARG A 987 14.82 -15.55 27.24
C ARG A 987 14.61 -14.68 26.01
N ILE A 988 15.14 -13.47 26.07
CA ILE A 988 15.25 -12.57 24.92
C ILE A 988 16.71 -12.14 24.83
N GLU A 989 17.32 -12.24 23.65
CA GLU A 989 18.68 -11.78 23.42
C GLU A 989 18.71 -10.81 22.23
N ILE A 990 19.30 -9.66 22.46
CA ILE A 990 19.53 -8.61 21.46
C ILE A 990 21.02 -8.31 21.52
N GLU A 991 21.75 -8.54 20.43
CA GLU A 991 23.19 -8.27 20.34
C GLU A 991 23.48 -7.36 19.15
N GLY A 992 24.23 -6.28 19.38
CA GLY A 992 24.66 -5.37 18.33
C GLY A 992 23.55 -4.56 17.67
N ALA A 993 22.37 -4.42 18.29
CA ALA A 993 21.25 -3.68 17.71
C ALA A 993 21.62 -2.21 17.49
N ALA A 994 21.53 -1.76 16.25
CA ALA A 994 21.82 -0.38 15.91
C ALA A 994 20.69 0.55 16.37
N THR A 995 21.08 1.67 16.97
CA THR A 995 20.16 2.76 17.33
C THR A 995 20.71 4.11 16.86
N TRP A 996 19.88 5.16 16.90
CA TRP A 996 20.35 6.54 16.69
C TRP A 996 21.43 6.99 17.69
N PHE A 997 21.58 6.25 18.79
CA PHE A 997 22.49 6.50 19.90
C PHE A 997 23.77 5.65 19.85
N GLY A 998 23.83 4.65 18.97
CA GLY A 998 24.91 3.67 18.90
C GLY A 998 24.41 2.23 19.01
N PRO A 999 25.30 1.24 18.83
CA PRO A 999 24.95 -0.16 19.03
C PRO A 999 24.67 -0.44 20.52
N MET A 1000 23.81 -1.41 20.79
CA MET A 1000 23.47 -1.86 22.14
C MET A 1000 23.28 -3.37 22.23
N ASP A 1001 23.33 -3.88 23.46
CA ASP A 1001 23.00 -5.28 23.78
C ASP A 1001 22.00 -5.34 24.93
N VAL A 1002 21.05 -6.28 24.87
CA VAL A 1002 20.08 -6.56 25.93
C VAL A 1002 19.90 -8.07 26.05
N HIS A 1003 20.10 -8.61 27.25
CA HIS A 1003 19.75 -9.99 27.58
C HIS A 1003 18.71 -9.99 28.69
N VAL A 1004 17.60 -10.68 28.45
CA VAL A 1004 16.47 -10.78 29.39
C VAL A 1004 16.29 -12.23 29.78
N GLN A 1005 16.15 -12.50 31.07
CA GLN A 1005 15.85 -13.82 31.60
C GLN A 1005 14.73 -13.76 32.65
N ALA A 1006 13.64 -14.49 32.41
CA ALA A 1006 12.55 -14.64 33.37
C ALA A 1006 12.77 -15.87 34.27
N LEU A 1007 12.63 -15.70 35.59
CA LEU A 1007 12.91 -16.72 36.61
C LEU A 1007 11.71 -16.91 37.56
N ALA A 1008 11.50 -18.14 38.05
CA ALA A 1008 10.31 -18.52 38.83
C ALA A 1008 10.42 -18.24 40.35
N GLU A 1009 11.60 -18.40 40.95
CA GLU A 1009 11.75 -18.39 42.42
C GLU A 1009 12.93 -17.52 42.89
N PRO A 1010 12.66 -16.38 43.56
CA PRO A 1010 11.40 -15.61 43.45
C PRO A 1010 11.12 -15.18 42.00
N THR A 1011 9.84 -14.94 41.67
CA THR A 1011 9.42 -14.46 40.34
C THR A 1011 10.07 -13.12 40.02
N ARG A 1012 10.97 -13.11 39.05
CA ARG A 1012 11.74 -11.92 38.68
C ARG A 1012 12.20 -11.97 37.24
N VAL A 1013 12.45 -10.80 36.67
CA VAL A 1013 13.11 -10.63 35.37
C VAL A 1013 14.50 -10.05 35.62
N VAL A 1014 15.53 -10.73 35.12
CA VAL A 1014 16.92 -10.26 35.14
C VAL A 1014 17.25 -9.70 33.75
N ILE A 1015 17.83 -8.51 33.72
CA ILE A 1015 18.15 -7.82 32.47
C ILE A 1015 19.59 -7.33 32.52
N ASP A 1016 20.42 -7.81 31.60
CA ASP A 1016 21.75 -7.27 31.36
C ASP A 1016 21.68 -6.33 30.15
N LEU A 1017 21.90 -5.04 30.40
CA LEU A 1017 21.86 -3.98 29.39
C LEU A 1017 23.26 -3.42 29.19
N ASN A 1018 23.73 -3.40 27.94
CA ASN A 1018 24.85 -2.59 27.49
C ASN A 1018 24.29 -1.42 26.67
N ALA A 1019 24.02 -0.30 27.35
CA ALA A 1019 23.41 0.87 26.74
C ALA A 1019 24.32 1.50 25.66
N PRO A 1020 23.73 2.15 24.64
CA PRO A 1020 24.50 2.81 23.59
C PRO A 1020 25.32 3.98 24.15
N ARG A 1021 26.48 4.25 23.52
CA ARG A 1021 27.45 5.24 24.03
C ARG A 1021 27.93 6.26 23.00
N ARG A 1022 27.53 6.14 21.73
CA ARG A 1022 28.01 7.04 20.66
C ARG A 1022 27.36 8.41 20.80
N GLU A 1023 26.06 8.43 21.01
CA GLU A 1023 25.28 9.60 21.43
C GLU A 1023 24.47 9.23 22.67
N ARG A 1024 24.14 10.22 23.50
CA ARG A 1024 23.40 10.01 24.74
C ARG A 1024 21.91 10.22 24.51
N PRO A 1025 21.04 9.21 24.68
CA PRO A 1025 19.60 9.46 24.76
C PRO A 1025 19.29 10.27 26.02
N THR A 1026 18.20 11.02 26.05
CA THR A 1026 17.79 11.76 27.26
C THR A 1026 17.47 10.81 28.41
N ARG A 1027 16.81 9.70 28.11
CA ARG A 1027 16.56 8.58 29.03
C ARG A 1027 16.31 7.28 28.28
N ILE A 1028 16.42 6.17 29.00
CA ILE A 1028 16.03 4.84 28.53
C ILE A 1028 14.80 4.38 29.29
N MET A 1029 13.74 4.06 28.56
CA MET A 1029 12.47 3.55 29.10
C MET A 1029 12.38 2.05 28.86
N LEU A 1030 12.36 1.23 29.92
CA LEU A 1030 12.25 -0.22 29.81
C LEU A 1030 10.86 -0.68 30.25
N HIS A 1031 10.19 -1.47 29.41
CA HIS A 1031 8.81 -1.89 29.65
C HIS A 1031 8.73 -3.40 29.88
N LEU A 1032 8.10 -3.81 30.98
CA LEU A 1032 7.80 -5.21 31.29
C LEU A 1032 6.30 -5.53 31.25
N HIS A 1033 5.44 -4.51 31.18
CA HIS A 1033 3.98 -4.60 31.11
C HIS A 1033 3.34 -5.45 32.21
N ARG A 1034 4.03 -5.58 33.35
CA ARG A 1034 3.64 -6.40 34.50
C ARG A 1034 3.88 -5.65 35.80
N PRO A 1035 3.03 -5.84 36.82
CA PRO A 1035 3.24 -5.21 38.10
C PRO A 1035 4.61 -5.57 38.71
N LEU A 1036 5.27 -4.60 39.30
CA LEU A 1036 6.59 -4.74 39.95
C LEU A 1036 6.49 -4.43 41.43
N SER A 1037 7.13 -5.26 42.26
CA SER A 1037 7.23 -5.05 43.71
C SER A 1037 8.48 -4.28 44.11
N SER A 1038 9.60 -4.49 43.41
CA SER A 1038 10.85 -3.75 43.58
C SER A 1038 11.77 -3.94 42.38
N VAL A 1039 12.70 -3.00 42.18
CA VAL A 1039 13.71 -3.05 41.12
C VAL A 1039 15.08 -2.80 41.73
N LEU A 1040 16.06 -3.61 41.36
CA LEU A 1040 17.48 -3.40 41.70
C LEU A 1040 18.26 -3.03 40.44
N LEU A 1041 19.10 -2.00 40.52
CA LEU A 1041 20.09 -1.60 39.53
C LEU A 1041 21.49 -1.84 40.11
N ASN A 1042 22.25 -2.76 39.51
CA ASN A 1042 23.56 -3.20 40.00
C ASN A 1042 23.54 -3.59 41.49
N GLY A 1043 22.47 -4.26 41.92
CA GLY A 1043 22.25 -4.68 43.30
C GLY A 1043 21.74 -3.59 44.26
N GLN A 1044 21.57 -2.34 43.80
CA GLN A 1044 21.04 -1.24 44.61
C GLN A 1044 19.57 -0.96 44.28
N PRO A 1045 18.71 -0.61 45.27
CA PRO A 1045 17.32 -0.25 44.99
C PRO A 1045 17.19 0.92 44.02
N LEU A 1046 16.33 0.77 43.00
CA LEU A 1046 15.97 1.82 42.05
C LEU A 1046 14.58 2.36 42.36
N THR A 1047 14.39 3.67 42.37
CA THR A 1047 13.10 4.32 42.70
C THR A 1047 12.35 4.86 41.48
N THR A 1048 13.00 4.94 40.32
CA THR A 1048 12.44 5.50 39.08
C THR A 1048 11.75 4.40 38.27
N PHE A 1049 10.64 3.87 38.79
CA PHE A 1049 9.81 2.88 38.09
C PHE A 1049 8.32 3.05 38.43
N ASP A 1050 7.45 2.71 37.48
CA ASP A 1050 6.01 2.58 37.69
C ASP A 1050 5.68 1.13 38.07
N ALA A 1051 5.31 0.93 39.34
CA ALA A 1051 4.98 -0.39 39.88
C ALA A 1051 3.73 -1.02 39.24
N SER A 1052 2.79 -0.22 38.73
CA SER A 1052 1.53 -0.70 38.16
C SER A 1052 1.66 -1.09 36.69
N GLN A 1053 2.37 -0.26 35.92
CA GLN A 1053 2.59 -0.47 34.48
C GLN A 1053 3.81 -1.35 34.20
N GLY A 1054 4.71 -1.51 35.17
CA GLY A 1054 5.95 -2.25 34.98
C GLY A 1054 6.93 -1.53 34.06
N THR A 1055 7.02 -0.21 34.16
CA THR A 1055 7.95 0.60 33.37
C THR A 1055 9.08 1.11 34.24
N ILE A 1056 10.32 1.00 33.79
CA ILE A 1056 11.54 1.39 34.51
C ILE A 1056 12.23 2.50 33.72
N GLU A 1057 12.57 3.60 34.38
CA GLU A 1057 13.32 4.71 33.79
C GLU A 1057 14.79 4.66 34.24
N LEU A 1058 15.70 4.72 33.26
CA LEU A 1058 17.15 4.74 33.45
C LEU A 1058 17.76 6.02 32.83
N PRO A 1059 18.86 6.54 33.39
CA PRO A 1059 19.65 7.58 32.74
C PRO A 1059 20.15 7.14 31.36
N GLY A 1060 20.22 8.05 30.39
CA GLY A 1060 20.70 7.69 29.05
C GLY A 1060 22.18 7.30 28.97
N ASP A 1061 22.98 7.66 29.97
CA ASP A 1061 24.41 7.35 30.13
C ASP A 1061 24.67 6.21 31.12
N VAL A 1062 23.66 5.36 31.39
CA VAL A 1062 23.76 4.27 32.37
C VAL A 1062 24.87 3.26 32.07
N GLY A 1063 25.33 3.15 30.81
CA GLY A 1063 26.40 2.25 30.40
C GLY A 1063 26.00 0.79 30.51
N ARG A 1064 26.88 -0.05 31.09
CA ARG A 1064 26.58 -1.48 31.30
C ARG A 1064 26.00 -1.71 32.68
N VAL A 1065 24.80 -2.28 32.75
CA VAL A 1065 24.09 -2.51 34.00
C VAL A 1065 23.39 -3.86 34.05
N ASN A 1066 23.24 -4.38 35.26
CA ASN A 1066 22.38 -5.49 35.59
C ASN A 1066 21.16 -4.98 36.35
N LEU A 1067 19.97 -5.34 35.87
CA LEU A 1067 18.69 -5.00 36.45
C LEU A 1067 18.00 -6.26 36.94
N VAL A 1068 17.39 -6.19 38.11
CA VAL A 1068 16.55 -7.27 38.65
C VAL A 1068 15.20 -6.68 39.05
N ALA A 1069 14.16 -7.01 38.29
CA ALA A 1069 12.79 -6.56 38.55
C ALA A 1069 11.99 -7.70 39.19
N TYR A 1070 11.60 -7.52 40.46
CA TYR A 1070 10.79 -8.49 41.19
C TYR A 1070 9.31 -8.27 40.92
N GLN A 1071 8.59 -9.37 40.71
CA GLN A 1071 7.14 -9.35 40.53
C GLN A 1071 6.45 -9.69 41.86
N PRO A 1072 5.20 -9.23 42.08
CA PRO A 1072 4.40 -9.66 43.22
C PRO A 1072 4.24 -11.18 43.22
N ALA A 1073 4.20 -11.80 44.41
CA ALA A 1073 3.87 -13.21 44.51
C ALA A 1073 2.47 -13.45 43.88
N PRO A 1074 2.30 -14.52 43.06
CA PRO A 1074 1.00 -14.82 42.49
C PRO A 1074 -0.02 -14.99 43.62
N LEU A 1075 -1.14 -14.29 43.54
CA LEU A 1075 -2.25 -14.48 44.47
C LEU A 1075 -2.63 -15.96 44.47
N PRO A 1076 -2.77 -16.62 45.64
CA PRO A 1076 -3.17 -18.02 45.69
C PRO A 1076 -4.50 -18.17 44.96
N ARG A 1077 -4.52 -19.02 43.92
CA ARG A 1077 -5.75 -19.35 43.18
C ARG A 1077 -6.78 -19.86 44.18
N THR A 1078 -7.77 -19.03 44.51
CA THR A 1078 -8.96 -19.46 45.26
C THR A 1078 -9.72 -20.41 44.34
N GLY A 1079 -9.55 -21.72 44.58
CA GLY A 1079 -10.26 -22.76 43.84
C GLY A 1079 -11.76 -22.62 44.04
N LEU A 1080 -12.50 -22.44 42.95
CA LEU A 1080 -13.86 -22.95 42.88
C LEU A 1080 -13.76 -24.49 42.80
N PRO A 1081 -14.46 -25.24 43.67
CA PRO A 1081 -14.38 -26.69 43.68
C PRO A 1081 -14.91 -27.26 42.35
N ARG A 1082 -14.21 -28.31 41.89
CA ARG A 1082 -14.38 -28.99 40.59
C ARG A 1082 -15.80 -29.41 40.26
#